data_AF-A0A4R6SA11-F1
#
_entry.id   AF-A0A4R6SA11-F1
#
_cell.length_a   1.000
_cell.length_b   1.000
_cell.length_c   1.000
_cell.angle_alpha   90.00
_cell.angle_beta   90.00
_cell.angle_gamma   90.00
#
_symmetry.space_group_name_H-M   'P 1'
#
loop_
_entity.id
_entity.type
_entity.pdbx_description
1 polymer ?
#
loop_
_entity_poly.entity_id
_entity_poly.type
_entity_poly.pdbx_seq_one_letter_code
_entity_poly.pdbx_strand_id
1 'polypeptide(L)'
;MKRLLARWHQCRVGGDDRGATLVLVLVLVTVMAVGLAALLTMADTSVRATIGLRDQSGSAADADGATEAAVNTIRNSSFAGDGPCFGASSRLQLHDFGGTGRSATVTCSADPSRVLIQCPSLSNCNRPGSAILTLGSVPGEDGLNVKDLTGSGLKVHGTVFSNSGIDVENGKLISNNKVYARGACSGSITSVPAPATCNYGATPNALGNDPNYAPDLATAPAYRPMSGAGSPGAQCTAKGPNSVISFDPGYYDDAAALSAMMAGNSACKHSTWWFKPGAYYFDFHNADANANPLLGSGPNLWTIDDGYLVAGTPVNAAGATIASPPVPAAIPGSCANPILSASAVGVQFVFGGSSQFAVKAGQAEICGSYHVNRPPVAVYGLKSGAETTTPVSLTPAAVPNAGGYTSATSAALSTADGTAATWKSAKTNDSTTLTMTGFAPATAIPAGSVLQSAKLKLTHRHASTSSSDNLTAVVTPSGGTAVTGAAAVSLTGGTTFQAQTIDLDLARTDAIAKAVHDGTFTGATVALTTKLPANKDTEDLDAVSLELTYTAPALRAGSGCVTGTPYLGGGSSSCALISTINNSGNQFYVQGTTYAPKAAIDLTLNNAAEQVFRFGVVSRVLWLKLTGSFTYSGPVIEVPDDSPGFAVSVYLSTFVCSGSGDCPTTGEPAIRSRVAYVDADPGAPAPGHRQVVVLSWSSRR
;
A
#
# COMPACT_ATOMS: atom_id res chain seq x y z
N MET A 1 -29.59 -71.53 -4.76
CA MET A 1 -29.90 -72.99 -4.75
C MET A 1 -31.13 -73.17 -3.87
N LYS A 2 -32.39 -73.09 -4.32
CA LYS A 2 -33.12 -73.85 -5.37
C LYS A 2 -32.94 -75.37 -5.25
N ARG A 3 -34.01 -76.00 -4.73
CA ARG A 3 -34.47 -77.39 -4.92
C ARG A 3 -33.65 -78.50 -4.26
N LEU A 4 -34.26 -79.18 -3.29
CA LEU A 4 -34.63 -80.61 -3.42
C LEU A 4 -35.47 -81.07 -2.20
N LEU A 5 -36.76 -81.26 -2.47
CA LEU A 5 -37.75 -81.94 -1.63
C LEU A 5 -38.35 -83.03 -2.52
N ALA A 6 -38.14 -84.31 -2.18
CA ALA A 6 -39.02 -85.46 -2.46
C ALA A 6 -38.32 -86.73 -1.90
N ARG A 7 -38.78 -87.40 -0.84
CA ARG A 7 -40.01 -88.20 -0.59
C ARG A 7 -39.67 -89.71 -0.69
N TRP A 8 -40.37 -90.51 0.11
CA TRP A 8 -40.39 -92.00 0.24
C TRP A 8 -39.42 -92.54 1.32
N HIS A 9 -39.79 -93.42 2.26
CA HIS A 9 -41.03 -94.17 2.46
C HIS A 9 -41.17 -94.64 3.92
N GLN A 10 -42.42 -94.87 4.30
CA GLN A 10 -42.94 -95.52 5.50
C GLN A 10 -42.17 -96.78 5.93
N CYS A 11 -41.77 -96.85 7.20
CA CYS A 11 -41.59 -98.11 7.92
C CYS A 11 -42.02 -97.90 9.38
N ARG A 12 -43.19 -98.44 9.73
CA ARG A 12 -43.66 -98.61 11.11
C ARG A 12 -42.88 -99.77 11.71
N VAL A 13 -42.02 -99.48 12.69
CA VAL A 13 -41.46 -100.49 13.59
C VAL A 13 -41.71 -99.97 15.00
N GLY A 14 -42.61 -100.65 15.72
CA GLY A 14 -42.70 -100.52 17.16
C GLY A 14 -41.46 -101.17 17.77
N GLY A 15 -40.63 -100.37 18.42
CA GLY A 15 -39.43 -100.80 19.13
C GLY A 15 -39.13 -99.78 20.23
N ASP A 16 -38.96 -100.29 21.45
CA ASP A 16 -38.72 -99.55 22.71
C ASP A 16 -37.97 -98.21 22.59
N ASP A 17 -38.63 -97.12 23.01
CA ASP A 17 -38.08 -95.75 23.13
C ASP A 17 -37.03 -95.56 24.24
N ARG A 18 -36.53 -96.66 24.83
CA ARG A 18 -35.56 -96.63 25.95
C ARG A 18 -34.15 -96.17 25.55
N GLY A 19 -33.84 -96.11 24.24
CA GLY A 19 -32.56 -95.60 23.73
C GLY A 19 -32.60 -94.19 23.11
N ALA A 20 -33.76 -93.76 22.59
CA ALA A 20 -33.89 -92.49 21.86
C ALA A 20 -33.95 -91.25 22.77
N THR A 21 -34.45 -91.42 24.00
CA THR A 21 -34.48 -90.36 25.03
C THR A 21 -33.08 -89.94 25.46
N LEU A 22 -32.13 -90.87 25.55
CA LEU A 22 -30.74 -90.56 25.89
C LEU A 22 -30.09 -89.66 24.82
N VAL A 23 -30.31 -89.96 23.53
CA VAL A 23 -29.73 -89.20 22.42
C VAL A 23 -30.34 -87.79 22.33
N LEU A 24 -31.66 -87.65 22.52
CA LEU A 24 -32.32 -86.33 22.56
C LEU A 24 -31.84 -85.46 23.74
N VAL A 25 -31.65 -86.07 24.91
CA VAL A 25 -31.09 -85.35 26.09
C VAL A 25 -29.64 -84.95 25.83
N LEU A 26 -28.82 -85.82 25.23
CA LEU A 26 -27.43 -85.49 24.90
C LEU A 26 -27.32 -84.36 23.88
N VAL A 27 -28.21 -84.33 22.88
CA VAL A 27 -28.31 -83.24 21.90
C VAL A 27 -28.78 -81.94 22.57
N LEU A 28 -29.78 -81.99 23.45
CA LEU A 28 -30.24 -80.81 24.19
C LEU A 28 -29.12 -80.24 25.08
N VAL A 29 -28.42 -81.09 25.83
CA VAL A 29 -27.32 -80.69 26.71
C VAL A 29 -26.15 -80.12 25.91
N THR A 30 -25.81 -80.70 24.75
CA THR A 30 -24.75 -80.13 23.89
C THR A 30 -25.15 -78.80 23.27
N VAL A 31 -26.40 -78.62 22.83
CA VAL A 31 -26.88 -77.32 22.32
C VAL A 31 -26.89 -76.26 23.42
N MET A 32 -27.34 -76.60 24.64
CA MET A 32 -27.28 -75.68 25.78
C MET A 32 -25.84 -75.36 26.18
N ALA A 33 -24.93 -76.35 26.18
CA ALA A 33 -23.51 -76.13 26.49
C ALA A 33 -22.83 -75.21 25.47
N VAL A 34 -23.09 -75.40 24.17
CA VAL A 34 -22.57 -74.53 23.11
C VAL A 34 -23.16 -73.12 23.21
N GLY A 35 -24.46 -73.01 23.50
CA GLY A 35 -25.12 -71.72 23.70
C GLY A 35 -24.57 -70.95 24.91
N LEU A 36 -24.34 -71.61 26.04
CA LEU A 36 -23.74 -71.01 27.23
C LEU A 36 -22.28 -70.60 26.99
N ALA A 37 -21.48 -71.43 26.30
CA ALA A 37 -20.09 -71.09 25.97
C ALA A 37 -19.99 -69.84 25.06
N ALA A 38 -20.89 -69.71 24.08
CA ALA A 38 -20.97 -68.52 23.23
C ALA A 38 -21.38 -67.27 24.02
N LEU A 39 -22.39 -67.38 24.90
CA LEU A 39 -22.83 -66.28 25.77
C LEU A 39 -21.72 -65.82 26.73
N LEU A 40 -20.97 -66.76 27.33
CA LEU A 40 -19.83 -66.44 28.19
C LEU A 40 -18.73 -65.69 27.44
N THR A 41 -18.48 -66.05 26.18
CA THR A 41 -17.46 -65.38 25.35
C THR A 41 -17.89 -63.96 24.95
N MET A 42 -19.18 -63.75 24.63
CA MET A 42 -19.72 -62.41 24.37
C MET A 42 -19.75 -61.55 25.65
N ALA A 43 -20.04 -62.15 26.81
CA ALA A 43 -19.99 -61.46 28.09
C ALA A 43 -18.56 -61.01 28.45
N ASP A 44 -17.54 -61.87 28.31
CA ASP A 44 -16.13 -61.51 28.54
C ASP A 44 -15.68 -60.36 27.61
N THR A 45 -16.05 -60.44 26.34
CA THR A 45 -15.74 -59.39 25.35
C THR A 45 -16.39 -58.05 25.72
N SER A 46 -17.65 -58.07 26.15
CA SER A 46 -18.39 -56.87 26.56
C SER A 46 -17.82 -56.23 27.83
N VAL A 47 -17.39 -57.04 28.79
CA VAL A 47 -16.73 -56.57 30.03
C VAL A 47 -15.38 -55.94 29.71
N ARG A 48 -14.55 -56.58 28.86
CA ARG A 48 -13.25 -56.00 28.43
C ARG A 48 -13.41 -54.70 27.67
N ALA A 49 -14.40 -54.62 26.76
CA ALA A 49 -14.70 -53.39 26.02
C ALA A 49 -15.15 -52.26 26.95
N THR A 50 -15.97 -52.58 27.96
CA THR A 50 -16.44 -51.60 28.96
C THR A 50 -15.28 -51.07 29.81
N ILE A 51 -14.36 -51.94 30.23
CA ILE A 51 -13.15 -51.54 30.98
C ILE A 51 -12.28 -50.62 30.11
N GLY A 52 -12.07 -50.97 28.83
CA GLY A 52 -11.30 -50.15 27.90
C GLY A 52 -11.90 -48.76 27.66
N LEU A 53 -13.22 -48.66 27.49
CA LEU A 53 -13.92 -47.38 27.34
C LEU A 53 -13.84 -46.54 28.62
N ARG A 54 -13.92 -47.18 29.80
CA ARG A 54 -13.76 -46.49 31.08
C ARG A 54 -12.35 -45.90 31.22
N ASP A 55 -11.32 -46.66 30.85
CA ASP A 55 -9.94 -46.18 30.90
C ASP A 55 -9.69 -45.05 29.90
N GLN A 56 -10.24 -45.14 28.67
CA GLN A 56 -10.20 -44.04 27.69
C GLN A 56 -10.89 -42.77 28.22
N SER A 57 -12.08 -42.91 28.83
CA SER A 57 -12.79 -41.77 29.41
C SER A 57 -12.00 -41.11 30.55
N GLY A 58 -11.32 -41.92 31.36
CA GLY A 58 -10.46 -41.43 32.42
C GLY A 58 -9.24 -40.69 31.88
N SER A 59 -8.54 -41.25 30.88
CA SER A 59 -7.39 -40.58 30.27
C SER A 59 -7.76 -39.25 29.59
N ALA A 60 -8.95 -39.14 29.00
CA ALA A 60 -9.45 -37.89 28.44
C ALA A 60 -9.69 -36.84 29.55
N ALA A 61 -10.35 -37.23 30.65
CA ALA A 61 -10.58 -36.35 31.79
C ALA A 61 -9.27 -35.90 32.48
N ASP A 62 -8.31 -36.82 32.62
CA ASP A 62 -6.99 -36.53 33.18
C ASP A 62 -6.22 -35.56 32.28
N ALA A 63 -6.32 -35.70 30.96
CA ALA A 63 -5.69 -34.78 30.00
C ALA A 63 -6.35 -33.38 30.00
N ASP A 64 -7.67 -33.30 30.11
CA ASP A 64 -8.40 -32.03 30.21
C ASP A 64 -7.99 -31.29 31.50
N GLY A 65 -8.02 -31.98 32.64
CA GLY A 65 -7.62 -31.41 33.92
C GLY A 65 -6.15 -30.97 33.95
N ALA A 66 -5.25 -31.74 33.33
CA ALA A 66 -3.84 -31.38 33.26
C ALA A 66 -3.60 -30.14 32.40
N THR A 67 -4.36 -30.01 31.30
CA THR A 67 -4.33 -28.82 30.44
C THR A 67 -4.86 -27.60 31.18
N GLU A 68 -5.94 -27.73 31.94
CA GLU A 68 -6.49 -26.65 32.77
C GLU A 68 -5.50 -26.24 33.88
N ALA A 69 -4.83 -27.20 34.52
CA ALA A 69 -3.79 -26.93 35.50
C ALA A 69 -2.64 -26.12 34.88
N ALA A 70 -2.16 -26.51 33.69
CA ALA A 70 -1.13 -25.77 32.96
C ALA A 70 -1.58 -24.35 32.59
N VAL A 71 -2.83 -24.19 32.13
CA VAL A 71 -3.41 -22.88 31.84
C VAL A 71 -3.43 -21.99 33.07
N ASN A 72 -3.87 -22.54 34.20
CA ASN A 72 -3.90 -21.81 35.47
C ASN A 72 -2.49 -21.51 36.01
N THR A 73 -1.51 -22.37 35.79
CA THR A 73 -0.10 -22.08 36.14
C THR A 73 0.41 -20.87 35.36
N ILE A 74 0.17 -20.80 34.04
CA ILE A 74 0.59 -19.66 33.21
C ILE A 74 -0.20 -18.39 33.56
N ARG A 75 -1.50 -18.52 33.86
CA ARG A 75 -2.34 -17.40 34.30
C ARG A 75 -1.82 -16.73 35.58
N ASN A 76 -1.17 -17.50 36.45
CA ASN A 76 -0.62 -17.04 37.72
C ASN A 76 0.91 -16.87 37.69
N SER A 77 1.55 -16.92 36.51
CA SER A 77 3.00 -16.74 36.36
C SER A 77 3.34 -15.36 35.80
N SER A 78 4.63 -15.02 35.81
CA SER A 78 5.19 -13.84 35.15
C SER A 78 5.62 -14.11 33.69
N PHE A 79 5.18 -15.20 33.07
CA PHE A 79 5.61 -15.58 31.71
C PHE A 79 5.12 -14.56 30.68
N ALA A 80 6.03 -13.93 29.93
CA ALA A 80 5.73 -12.81 29.03
C ALA A 80 5.81 -13.16 27.52
N GLY A 81 5.81 -14.45 27.16
CA GLY A 81 5.88 -14.91 25.76
C GLY A 81 7.29 -15.26 25.26
N ASP A 82 8.30 -15.07 26.10
CA ASP A 82 9.69 -15.49 25.94
C ASP A 82 10.03 -16.51 27.04
N GLY A 83 10.79 -17.55 26.67
CA GLY A 83 11.39 -18.45 27.64
C GLY A 83 10.49 -19.59 28.12
N PRO A 84 10.79 -20.21 29.28
CA PRO A 84 10.03 -21.34 29.80
C PRO A 84 8.67 -20.91 30.38
N CYS A 85 7.58 -21.57 29.98
CA CYS A 85 6.22 -21.16 30.35
C CYS A 85 5.86 -21.37 31.83
N PHE A 86 6.50 -22.34 32.49
CA PHE A 86 6.20 -22.76 33.86
C PHE A 86 7.35 -22.40 34.82
N GLY A 87 7.86 -21.17 34.70
CA GLY A 87 8.99 -20.69 35.50
C GLY A 87 10.33 -21.04 34.86
N ALA A 88 11.12 -21.92 35.48
CA ALA A 88 12.41 -22.35 34.95
C ALA A 88 12.32 -23.47 33.89
N SER A 89 11.12 -23.97 33.60
CA SER A 89 10.88 -25.12 32.73
C SER A 89 9.73 -24.90 31.75
N SER A 90 9.85 -25.47 30.56
CA SER A 90 8.76 -25.56 29.56
C SER A 90 7.90 -26.82 29.74
N ARG A 91 8.08 -27.54 30.84
CA ARG A 91 7.34 -28.76 31.19
C ARG A 91 6.75 -28.64 32.59
N LEU A 92 5.46 -28.92 32.70
CA LEU A 92 4.73 -29.07 33.97
C LEU A 92 4.45 -30.55 34.20
N GLN A 93 5.04 -31.12 35.25
CA GLN A 93 4.78 -32.49 35.70
C GLN A 93 3.68 -32.47 36.77
N LEU A 94 2.67 -33.33 36.62
CA LEU A 94 1.56 -33.50 37.55
C LEU A 94 1.55 -34.96 38.00
N HIS A 95 2.17 -35.23 39.15
CA HIS A 95 2.21 -36.55 39.76
C HIS A 95 0.88 -36.89 40.43
N ASP A 96 0.44 -38.15 40.33
CA ASP A 96 -0.81 -38.65 40.92
C ASP A 96 -2.05 -37.81 40.52
N PHE A 97 -2.05 -37.34 39.27
CA PHE A 97 -3.12 -36.52 38.69
C PHE A 97 -4.25 -37.43 38.16
N GLY A 98 -5.46 -37.28 38.70
CA GLY A 98 -6.63 -38.10 38.33
C GLY A 98 -6.92 -39.28 39.29
N GLY A 99 -6.13 -39.43 40.35
CA GLY A 99 -6.25 -40.51 41.34
C GLY A 99 -4.94 -41.30 41.49
N THR A 100 -4.93 -42.29 42.40
CA THR A 100 -3.72 -43.09 42.68
C THR A 100 -3.25 -43.84 41.43
N GLY A 101 -2.02 -43.58 40.97
CA GLY A 101 -1.38 -44.35 39.91
C GLY A 101 -1.58 -43.81 38.48
N ARG A 102 -1.89 -42.52 38.30
CA ARG A 102 -1.81 -41.83 37.00
C ARG A 102 -1.07 -40.52 37.14
N SER A 103 -0.33 -40.14 36.11
CA SER A 103 0.38 -38.86 36.04
C SER A 103 0.14 -38.20 34.68
N ALA A 104 0.32 -36.89 34.62
CA ALA A 104 0.26 -36.14 33.39
C ALA A 104 1.45 -35.17 33.26
N THR A 105 1.89 -34.92 32.03
CA THR A 105 2.86 -33.87 31.71
C THR A 105 2.29 -32.94 30.67
N VAL A 106 2.44 -31.64 30.87
CA VAL A 106 2.15 -30.64 29.84
C VAL A 106 3.44 -30.00 29.37
N THR A 107 3.72 -30.06 28.08
CA THR A 107 4.78 -29.27 27.45
C THR A 107 4.22 -28.00 26.86
N CYS A 108 4.98 -26.91 26.95
CA CYS A 108 4.60 -25.61 26.45
C CYS A 108 5.64 -25.06 25.48
N SER A 109 5.19 -24.52 24.36
CA SER A 109 6.01 -23.74 23.43
C SER A 109 5.31 -22.42 23.13
N ALA A 110 6.05 -21.31 23.28
CA ALA A 110 5.57 -20.00 22.88
C ALA A 110 5.23 -19.97 21.38
N ASP A 111 4.15 -19.29 21.01
CA ASP A 111 3.85 -18.96 19.61
C ASP A 111 4.90 -17.93 19.15
N PRO A 112 5.55 -18.08 17.97
CA PRO A 112 6.54 -17.10 17.49
C PRO A 112 5.98 -15.69 17.52
N SER A 113 6.79 -14.75 18.03
CA SER A 113 6.45 -13.36 18.31
C SER A 113 5.72 -12.70 17.15
N ARG A 114 4.42 -12.44 17.32
CA ARG A 114 3.64 -11.57 16.43
C ARG A 114 3.65 -10.15 16.97
N VAL A 115 3.56 -9.18 16.05
CA VAL A 115 3.56 -7.75 16.34
C VAL A 115 2.49 -7.38 17.38
N LEU A 116 2.91 -6.63 18.41
CA LEU A 116 2.03 -6.12 19.47
C LEU A 116 1.03 -5.12 18.87
N ILE A 117 -0.25 -5.45 18.86
CA ILE A 117 -1.31 -4.50 18.52
C ILE A 117 -1.53 -3.58 19.73
N GLN A 118 -1.26 -2.28 19.58
CA GLN A 118 -1.42 -1.25 20.61
C GLN A 118 -2.55 -0.30 20.19
N CYS A 119 -3.67 -0.34 20.92
CA CYS A 119 -4.88 0.41 20.57
C CYS A 119 -5.56 1.05 21.79
N PRO A 120 -5.04 2.18 22.31
CA PRO A 120 -5.77 3.02 23.26
C PRO A 120 -7.08 3.60 22.67
N SER A 121 -7.19 3.79 21.35
CA SER A 121 -8.44 4.15 20.66
C SER A 121 -8.37 3.79 19.16
N LEU A 122 -9.50 3.74 18.43
CA LEU A 122 -9.49 3.47 16.97
C LEU A 122 -8.67 4.49 16.14
N SER A 123 -8.48 5.71 16.67
CA SER A 123 -7.66 6.76 16.05
C SER A 123 -6.19 6.69 16.46
N ASN A 124 -5.87 6.00 17.55
CA ASN A 124 -4.53 5.77 18.07
C ASN A 124 -4.31 4.27 18.19
N CYS A 125 -4.39 3.58 17.06
CA CYS A 125 -4.27 2.14 16.95
C CYS A 125 -3.26 1.86 15.84
N ASN A 126 -2.32 0.95 16.08
CA ASN A 126 -1.38 0.52 15.05
C ASN A 126 -1.99 -0.40 13.97
N ARG A 127 -3.33 -0.46 13.90
CA ARG A 127 -4.10 -1.10 12.85
C ARG A 127 -5.33 -0.27 12.49
N PRO A 128 -5.87 -0.42 11.28
CA PRO A 128 -7.17 0.17 10.95
C PRO A 128 -8.33 -0.50 11.68
N GLY A 129 -9.42 0.26 11.87
CA GLY A 129 -10.66 -0.24 12.47
C GLY A 129 -11.52 -1.11 11.53
N SER A 130 -11.19 -1.20 10.25
CA SER A 130 -11.88 -2.04 9.26
C SER A 130 -10.92 -2.56 8.22
N ALA A 131 -11.17 -3.77 7.72
CA ALA A 131 -10.42 -4.35 6.60
C ALA A 131 -10.75 -3.63 5.30
N ILE A 132 -12.02 -3.27 5.11
CA ILE A 132 -12.47 -2.45 4.00
C ILE A 132 -13.34 -1.34 4.57
N LEU A 133 -12.97 -0.08 4.30
CA LEU A 133 -13.78 1.10 4.59
C LEU A 133 -13.89 1.94 3.32
N THR A 134 -15.10 2.07 2.79
CA THR A 134 -15.36 2.94 1.64
C THR A 134 -16.12 4.17 2.10
N LEU A 135 -15.63 5.36 1.75
CA LEU A 135 -16.10 6.65 2.24
C LEU A 135 -17.04 7.37 1.25
N GLY A 136 -17.15 6.87 0.03
CA GLY A 136 -18.04 7.39 -1.00
C GLY A 136 -19.51 7.32 -0.58
N SER A 137 -20.25 8.38 -0.90
CA SER A 137 -21.71 8.49 -0.71
C SER A 137 -22.38 9.08 -1.96
N VAL A 138 -21.73 8.89 -3.11
CA VAL A 138 -22.17 9.44 -4.40
C VAL A 138 -23.35 8.62 -4.93
N PRO A 139 -24.47 9.25 -5.32
CA PRO A 139 -25.58 8.54 -5.95
C PRO A 139 -25.16 7.82 -7.24
N GLY A 140 -25.58 6.56 -7.41
CA GLY A 140 -25.22 5.73 -8.57
C GLY A 140 -23.83 5.11 -8.52
N GLU A 141 -23.14 5.21 -7.38
CA GLU A 141 -21.82 4.62 -7.15
C GLU A 141 -21.88 3.75 -5.88
N ASP A 142 -21.77 2.44 -6.06
CA ASP A 142 -21.57 1.53 -4.92
C ASP A 142 -20.19 1.75 -4.33
N GLY A 143 -20.10 1.70 -3.00
CA GLY A 143 -18.83 1.92 -2.32
C GLY A 143 -17.88 0.74 -2.49
N LEU A 144 -18.43 -0.47 -2.53
CA LEU A 144 -17.69 -1.72 -2.77
C LEU A 144 -18.36 -2.50 -3.90
N ASN A 145 -17.61 -2.78 -4.96
CA ASN A 145 -18.00 -3.68 -6.02
C ASN A 145 -17.06 -4.90 -6.06
N VAL A 146 -17.62 -6.10 -6.06
CA VAL A 146 -16.89 -7.37 -6.12
C VAL A 146 -17.42 -8.19 -7.27
N LYS A 147 -16.60 -8.38 -8.31
CA LYS A 147 -16.88 -9.28 -9.41
C LYS A 147 -16.01 -10.52 -9.30
N ASP A 148 -16.61 -11.65 -8.99
CA ASP A 148 -15.89 -12.92 -8.87
C ASP A 148 -16.25 -13.85 -10.03
N LEU A 149 -15.27 -14.20 -10.86
CA LEU A 149 -15.46 -15.12 -12.00
C LEU A 149 -15.09 -16.58 -11.65
N THR A 150 -14.60 -16.83 -10.43
CA THR A 150 -14.18 -18.17 -9.96
C THR A 150 -15.26 -18.90 -9.16
N GLY A 151 -16.17 -18.14 -8.54
CA GLY A 151 -17.15 -18.65 -7.57
C GLY A 151 -16.55 -19.00 -6.20
N SER A 152 -15.25 -18.80 -5.98
CA SER A 152 -14.56 -19.07 -4.71
C SER A 152 -14.87 -18.04 -3.62
N GLY A 153 -15.33 -16.85 -4.03
CA GLY A 153 -15.65 -15.72 -3.17
C GLY A 153 -14.43 -14.90 -2.75
N LEU A 154 -14.60 -13.59 -2.68
CA LEU A 154 -13.66 -12.69 -2.04
C LEU A 154 -13.71 -12.89 -0.52
N LYS A 155 -12.62 -13.40 0.06
CA LYS A 155 -12.47 -13.53 1.50
C LYS A 155 -11.80 -12.30 2.09
N VAL A 156 -12.38 -11.78 3.16
CA VAL A 156 -11.90 -10.62 3.91
C VAL A 156 -11.76 -11.01 5.37
N HIS A 157 -10.65 -10.65 5.99
CA HIS A 157 -10.43 -10.87 7.41
C HIS A 157 -10.53 -9.55 8.16
N GLY A 158 -11.65 -9.34 8.85
CA GLY A 158 -12.02 -8.11 9.54
C GLY A 158 -13.28 -7.43 9.00
N THR A 159 -13.67 -6.34 9.64
CA THR A 159 -14.92 -5.60 9.35
C THR A 159 -14.91 -5.01 7.94
N VAL A 160 -16.05 -5.09 7.26
CA VAL A 160 -16.30 -4.40 5.99
C VAL A 160 -17.36 -3.33 6.23
N PHE A 161 -17.05 -2.09 5.90
CA PHE A 161 -17.98 -0.97 6.00
C PHE A 161 -18.03 -0.17 4.70
N SER A 162 -19.22 -0.04 4.11
CA SER A 162 -19.46 0.84 2.97
C SER A 162 -20.35 2.02 3.35
N ASN A 163 -19.90 3.26 3.08
CA ASN A 163 -20.74 4.45 3.20
C ASN A 163 -21.73 4.63 2.03
N SER A 164 -21.72 3.71 1.06
CA SER A 164 -22.72 3.59 -0.01
C SER A 164 -23.26 2.15 -0.04
N GLY A 165 -23.68 1.65 -1.21
CA GLY A 165 -24.05 0.26 -1.43
C GLY A 165 -22.86 -0.71 -1.47
N ILE A 166 -23.17 -2.01 -1.46
CA ILE A 166 -22.24 -3.11 -1.74
C ILE A 166 -22.84 -3.96 -2.85
N ASP A 167 -22.12 -4.12 -3.94
CA ASP A 167 -22.55 -4.98 -5.05
C ASP A 167 -21.59 -6.15 -5.25
N VAL A 168 -22.15 -7.36 -5.24
CA VAL A 168 -21.40 -8.61 -5.45
C VAL A 168 -21.96 -9.31 -6.69
N GLU A 169 -21.19 -9.31 -7.77
CA GLU A 169 -21.53 -9.91 -9.05
C GLU A 169 -20.82 -11.26 -9.24
N ASN A 170 -21.58 -12.29 -9.63
CA ASN A 170 -21.09 -13.63 -10.02
C ASN A 170 -20.29 -14.42 -8.96
N GLY A 171 -20.29 -14.01 -7.69
CA GLY A 171 -19.70 -14.81 -6.61
C GLY A 171 -20.13 -14.37 -5.21
N LYS A 172 -19.19 -14.39 -4.25
CA LYS A 172 -19.49 -14.14 -2.84
C LYS A 172 -18.52 -13.16 -2.19
N LEU A 173 -19.00 -12.34 -1.28
CA LEU A 173 -18.18 -11.65 -0.29
C LEU A 173 -18.26 -12.44 1.03
N ILE A 174 -17.12 -12.84 1.58
CA ILE A 174 -17.04 -13.64 2.81
C ILE A 174 -16.16 -12.89 3.81
N SER A 175 -16.72 -12.47 4.94
CA SER A 175 -15.97 -11.91 6.05
C SER A 175 -16.15 -12.73 7.32
N ASN A 176 -15.07 -12.90 8.09
CA ASN A 176 -15.12 -13.45 9.44
C ASN A 176 -15.59 -12.43 10.50
N ASN A 177 -15.87 -11.19 10.09
CA ASN A 177 -16.43 -10.14 10.91
C ASN A 177 -17.73 -9.60 10.27
N LYS A 178 -18.34 -8.60 10.89
CA LYS A 178 -19.58 -7.99 10.41
C LYS A 178 -19.36 -7.17 9.13
N VAL A 179 -20.35 -7.22 8.25
CA VAL A 179 -20.42 -6.40 7.03
C VAL A 179 -21.53 -5.37 7.18
N TYR A 180 -21.22 -4.10 6.86
CA TYR A 180 -22.13 -2.96 6.94
C TYR A 180 -22.19 -2.21 5.62
N ALA A 181 -23.38 -1.74 5.24
CA ALA A 181 -23.58 -0.81 4.14
C ALA A 181 -24.64 0.25 4.51
N ARG A 182 -24.36 1.53 4.21
CA ARG A 182 -25.38 2.58 4.30
C ARG A 182 -26.45 2.44 3.23
N GLY A 183 -26.04 2.03 2.03
CA GLY A 183 -26.91 1.70 0.91
C GLY A 183 -27.36 0.24 0.90
N ALA A 184 -27.97 -0.17 -0.21
CA ALA A 184 -28.39 -1.54 -0.42
C ALA A 184 -27.18 -2.48 -0.57
N CYS A 185 -27.42 -3.76 -0.27
CA CYS A 185 -26.49 -4.82 -0.64
C CYS A 185 -27.13 -5.72 -1.69
N SER A 186 -26.40 -6.04 -2.74
CA SER A 186 -26.75 -7.02 -3.78
C SER A 186 -25.77 -8.19 -3.80
N GLY A 187 -26.24 -9.33 -4.31
CA GLY A 187 -25.45 -10.55 -4.41
C GLY A 187 -25.31 -11.34 -3.11
N SER A 188 -24.32 -12.25 -3.06
CA SER A 188 -24.12 -13.17 -1.93
C SER A 188 -23.09 -12.63 -0.95
N ILE A 189 -23.52 -12.29 0.27
CA ILE A 189 -22.64 -11.82 1.35
C ILE A 189 -22.77 -12.74 2.57
N THR A 190 -21.63 -13.23 3.06
CA THR A 190 -21.50 -14.01 4.29
C THR A 190 -20.65 -13.22 5.29
N SER A 191 -21.18 -12.99 6.49
CA SER A 191 -20.49 -12.27 7.57
C SER A 191 -20.63 -13.01 8.90
N VAL A 192 -19.71 -12.80 9.84
CA VAL A 192 -19.83 -13.33 11.20
C VAL A 192 -19.72 -12.17 12.20
N PRO A 193 -20.79 -11.79 12.93
CA PRO A 193 -22.12 -12.42 12.94
C PRO A 193 -22.92 -12.14 11.66
N ALA A 194 -23.76 -13.10 11.28
CA ALA A 194 -24.72 -13.00 10.18
C ALA A 194 -26.04 -12.36 10.64
N PRO A 195 -26.88 -11.81 9.73
CA PRO A 195 -26.57 -11.48 8.32
C PRO A 195 -25.77 -10.17 8.22
N ALA A 196 -25.35 -9.78 7.01
CA ALA A 196 -24.83 -8.43 6.77
C ALA A 196 -25.90 -7.36 7.10
N THR A 197 -25.47 -6.19 7.58
CA THR A 197 -26.37 -5.08 7.92
C THR A 197 -26.33 -4.03 6.82
N CYS A 198 -27.36 -3.99 5.98
CA CYS A 198 -27.47 -3.08 4.84
C CYS A 198 -28.61 -2.09 5.03
N ASN A 199 -28.67 -1.04 4.20
CA ASN A 199 -29.64 0.04 4.28
C ASN A 199 -29.60 0.79 5.63
N TYR A 200 -28.40 0.99 6.20
CA TYR A 200 -28.22 1.70 7.46
C TYR A 200 -28.55 3.22 7.37
N GLY A 201 -28.66 3.75 6.15
CA GLY A 201 -29.02 5.14 5.89
C GLY A 201 -28.01 6.13 6.46
N ALA A 202 -28.49 7.29 6.92
CA ALA A 202 -27.66 8.35 7.47
C ALA A 202 -27.33 8.19 8.97
N THR A 203 -27.77 7.09 9.60
CA THR A 203 -27.54 6.84 11.04
C THR A 203 -26.05 6.92 11.36
N PRO A 204 -25.59 7.67 12.39
CA PRO A 204 -24.18 7.71 12.73
C PRO A 204 -23.63 6.31 13.06
N ASN A 205 -22.41 6.02 12.58
CA ASN A 205 -21.66 4.83 12.97
C ASN A 205 -20.18 5.15 12.86
N ALA A 206 -19.47 5.05 13.99
CA ALA A 206 -18.05 5.39 14.07
C ALA A 206 -17.17 4.54 13.13
N LEU A 207 -17.59 3.31 12.81
CA LEU A 207 -16.89 2.44 11.84
C LEU A 207 -16.91 3.01 10.41
N GLY A 208 -17.91 3.82 10.08
CA GLY A 208 -18.02 4.48 8.78
C GLY A 208 -17.31 5.83 8.69
N ASN A 209 -16.72 6.31 9.78
CA ASN A 209 -16.04 7.60 9.78
C ASN A 209 -14.66 7.49 9.13
N ASP A 210 -14.24 8.52 8.42
CA ASP A 210 -12.87 8.66 7.94
C ASP A 210 -11.92 8.65 9.15
N PRO A 211 -10.96 7.70 9.24
CA PRO A 211 -10.02 7.64 10.35
C PRO A 211 -9.02 8.81 10.35
N ASN A 212 -8.96 9.59 9.27
CA ASN A 212 -8.14 10.79 9.15
C ASN A 212 -6.66 10.56 9.41
N TYR A 213 -6.10 9.46 8.89
CA TYR A 213 -4.65 9.21 8.97
C TYR A 213 -3.89 10.38 8.35
N ALA A 214 -2.84 10.83 9.04
CA ALA A 214 -1.93 11.85 8.55
C ALA A 214 -0.86 11.21 7.64
N PRO A 215 -0.45 11.88 6.55
CA PRO A 215 0.70 11.45 5.77
C PRO A 215 2.00 11.66 6.57
N ASP A 216 3.06 10.98 6.16
CA ASP A 216 4.41 11.14 6.71
C ASP A 216 5.06 12.45 6.25
N LEU A 217 4.51 13.05 5.19
CA LEU A 217 4.95 14.30 4.62
C LEU A 217 4.13 15.47 5.17
N ALA A 218 4.80 16.47 5.76
CA ALA A 218 4.19 17.75 6.11
C ALA A 218 4.36 18.82 5.00
N THR A 219 5.38 18.66 4.15
CA THR A 219 5.69 19.53 3.00
C THR A 219 6.14 18.67 1.82
N ALA A 220 6.18 19.25 0.62
CA ALA A 220 6.78 18.57 -0.53
C ALA A 220 8.26 18.26 -0.21
N PRO A 221 8.71 17.01 -0.40
CA PRO A 221 10.10 16.63 -0.18
C PRO A 221 10.99 17.11 -1.35
N ALA A 222 12.30 16.93 -1.21
CA ALA A 222 13.26 17.31 -2.25
C ALA A 222 12.95 16.61 -3.59
N TYR A 223 12.99 17.37 -4.68
CA TYR A 223 12.82 16.86 -6.04
C TYR A 223 13.90 15.82 -6.42
N ARG A 224 13.47 14.77 -7.11
CA ARG A 224 14.31 13.68 -7.62
C ARG A 224 14.19 13.63 -9.14
N PRO A 225 15.24 14.03 -9.89
CA PRO A 225 15.17 14.00 -11.34
C PRO A 225 15.19 12.56 -11.87
N MET A 226 14.42 12.32 -12.92
CA MET A 226 14.39 11.04 -13.63
C MET A 226 15.55 10.86 -14.61
N SER A 227 16.24 11.95 -14.95
CA SER A 227 17.42 11.98 -15.84
C SER A 227 18.62 12.68 -15.18
N GLY A 228 19.81 12.52 -15.75
CA GLY A 228 21.06 13.07 -15.20
C GLY A 228 21.85 12.07 -14.34
N ALA A 229 23.08 12.43 -13.99
CA ALA A 229 24.00 11.54 -13.28
C ALA A 229 23.41 11.06 -11.94
N GLY A 230 23.40 9.74 -11.71
CA GLY A 230 22.87 9.13 -10.48
C GLY A 230 21.35 8.91 -10.46
N SER A 231 20.59 9.53 -11.37
CA SER A 231 19.13 9.32 -11.48
C SER A 231 18.76 7.86 -11.81
N PRO A 232 17.53 7.42 -11.51
CA PRO A 232 17.03 6.12 -11.92
C PRO A 232 17.14 5.87 -13.43
N GLY A 233 16.87 6.88 -14.26
CA GLY A 233 17.01 6.77 -15.72
C GLY A 233 18.46 6.58 -16.17
N ALA A 234 19.42 7.27 -15.56
CA ALA A 234 20.84 7.04 -15.84
C ALA A 234 21.31 5.66 -15.38
N GLN A 235 20.82 5.18 -14.23
CA GLN A 235 21.08 3.81 -13.77
C GLN A 235 20.53 2.77 -14.74
N CYS A 236 19.32 2.97 -15.26
CA CYS A 236 18.69 2.08 -16.25
C CYS A 236 19.57 1.90 -17.49
N THR A 237 20.05 3.01 -18.07
CA THR A 237 20.93 2.99 -19.25
C THR A 237 22.30 2.39 -18.94
N ALA A 238 22.89 2.73 -17.78
CA ALA A 238 24.25 2.29 -17.42
C ALA A 238 24.32 0.80 -17.01
N LYS A 239 23.31 0.30 -16.28
CA LYS A 239 23.30 -1.07 -15.75
C LYS A 239 22.68 -2.08 -16.73
N GLY A 240 21.78 -1.64 -17.61
CA GLY A 240 21.09 -2.51 -18.55
C GLY A 240 20.04 -3.41 -17.91
N PRO A 241 19.58 -4.47 -18.63
CA PRO A 241 18.51 -5.34 -18.19
C PRO A 241 18.94 -6.26 -17.04
N ASN A 242 17.97 -6.82 -16.30
CA ASN A 242 18.21 -7.72 -15.17
C ASN A 242 19.11 -7.10 -14.08
N SER A 243 18.87 -5.83 -13.76
CA SER A 243 19.65 -5.08 -12.77
C SER A 243 18.78 -4.56 -11.61
N VAL A 244 19.41 -4.07 -10.55
CA VAL A 244 18.72 -3.32 -9.50
C VAL A 244 18.80 -1.83 -9.82
N ILE A 245 17.64 -1.21 -10.01
CA ILE A 245 17.50 0.24 -10.20
C ILE A 245 16.96 0.84 -8.90
N SER A 246 17.72 1.73 -8.27
CA SER A 246 17.37 2.27 -6.96
C SER A 246 16.74 3.65 -7.05
N PHE A 247 15.71 3.86 -6.25
CA PHE A 247 15.02 5.13 -6.03
C PHE A 247 15.26 5.60 -4.60
N ASP A 248 15.45 6.90 -4.43
CA ASP A 248 15.63 7.54 -3.13
C ASP A 248 14.36 8.31 -2.76
N PRO A 249 13.98 8.37 -1.47
CA PRO A 249 12.83 9.15 -1.03
C PRO A 249 12.88 10.61 -1.52
N GLY A 250 11.75 11.13 -1.99
CA GLY A 250 11.66 12.46 -2.57
C GLY A 250 10.42 12.68 -3.45
N TYR A 251 10.43 13.80 -4.17
CA TYR A 251 9.35 14.24 -5.06
C TYR A 251 9.64 13.83 -6.52
N TYR A 252 8.68 13.19 -7.16
CA TYR A 252 8.71 12.70 -8.53
C TYR A 252 7.51 13.23 -9.32
N ASP A 253 7.77 13.82 -10.49
CA ASP A 253 6.77 14.56 -11.29
C ASP A 253 6.60 14.03 -12.73
N ASP A 254 7.41 13.06 -13.14
CA ASP A 254 7.41 12.52 -14.50
C ASP A 254 6.97 11.04 -14.55
N ALA A 255 5.66 10.83 -14.68
CA ALA A 255 5.06 9.53 -14.88
C ALA A 255 5.47 8.88 -16.21
N ALA A 256 5.66 9.68 -17.27
CA ALA A 256 6.04 9.18 -18.57
C ALA A 256 7.45 8.55 -18.53
N ALA A 257 8.42 9.22 -17.88
CA ALA A 257 9.76 8.68 -17.71
C ALA A 257 9.78 7.43 -16.81
N LEU A 258 9.00 7.42 -15.71
CA LEU A 258 8.85 6.23 -14.86
C LEU A 258 8.31 5.04 -15.64
N SER A 259 7.23 5.25 -16.39
CA SER A 259 6.57 4.21 -17.19
C SER A 259 7.47 3.70 -18.32
N ALA A 260 8.14 4.60 -19.04
CA ALA A 260 9.07 4.22 -20.12
C ALA A 260 10.23 3.37 -19.60
N MET A 261 10.72 3.65 -18.38
CA MET A 261 11.76 2.87 -17.74
C MET A 261 11.28 1.47 -17.32
N MET A 262 10.02 1.34 -16.92
CA MET A 262 9.41 0.06 -16.50
C MET A 262 8.68 -0.66 -17.64
N ALA A 263 8.94 -0.25 -18.89
CA ALA A 263 8.41 -0.89 -20.09
C ALA A 263 9.23 -2.14 -20.47
N GLY A 264 8.57 -3.16 -21.03
CA GLY A 264 9.25 -4.39 -21.46
C GLY A 264 10.25 -4.24 -22.62
N ASN A 265 10.26 -3.07 -23.28
CA ASN A 265 11.23 -2.69 -24.30
C ASN A 265 12.28 -1.68 -23.79
N SER A 266 12.32 -1.38 -22.49
CA SER A 266 13.26 -0.42 -21.92
C SER A 266 14.68 -1.02 -21.81
N ALA A 267 15.67 -0.14 -21.60
CA ALA A 267 17.05 -0.55 -21.35
C ALA A 267 17.22 -1.37 -20.06
N CYS A 268 16.26 -1.29 -19.13
CA CYS A 268 16.26 -2.00 -17.85
C CYS A 268 15.07 -2.97 -17.73
N LYS A 269 14.68 -3.60 -18.84
CA LYS A 269 13.72 -4.71 -18.81
C LYS A 269 14.17 -5.83 -17.85
N HIS A 270 13.18 -6.48 -17.24
CA HIS A 270 13.30 -7.56 -16.26
C HIS A 270 14.09 -7.19 -15.00
N SER A 271 14.32 -5.90 -14.78
CA SER A 271 15.02 -5.39 -13.60
C SER A 271 14.14 -5.42 -12.35
N THR A 272 14.79 -5.22 -11.20
CA THR A 272 14.12 -4.94 -9.94
C THR A 272 14.24 -3.46 -9.61
N TRP A 273 13.10 -2.78 -9.49
CA TRP A 273 13.02 -1.37 -9.09
C TRP A 273 12.86 -1.28 -7.58
N TRP A 274 13.94 -0.87 -6.92
CA TRP A 274 13.99 -0.79 -5.47
C TRP A 274 13.73 0.63 -4.99
N PHE A 275 12.56 0.85 -4.40
CA PHE A 275 12.27 2.06 -3.65
C PHE A 275 12.74 1.86 -2.22
N LYS A 276 13.84 2.53 -1.86
CA LYS A 276 14.43 2.45 -0.52
C LYS A 276 13.45 2.97 0.54
N PRO A 277 13.57 2.54 1.81
CA PRO A 277 12.70 3.02 2.88
C PRO A 277 12.64 4.55 2.98
N GLY A 278 11.44 5.10 3.18
CA GLY A 278 11.17 6.54 3.29
C GLY A 278 9.90 7.00 2.59
N ALA A 279 9.64 8.31 2.61
CA ALA A 279 8.44 8.90 2.02
C ALA A 279 8.67 9.37 0.58
N TYR A 280 7.77 8.98 -0.31
CA TYR A 280 7.79 9.35 -1.73
C TYR A 280 6.56 10.18 -2.04
N TYR A 281 6.75 11.28 -2.76
CA TYR A 281 5.66 12.11 -3.25
C TYR A 281 5.59 12.01 -4.77
N PHE A 282 4.51 11.45 -5.28
CA PHE A 282 4.20 11.38 -6.70
C PHE A 282 3.14 12.41 -7.02
N ASP A 283 3.54 13.44 -7.76
CA ASP A 283 2.64 14.50 -8.20
C ASP A 283 3.00 14.87 -9.63
N PHE A 284 2.37 14.16 -10.57
CA PHE A 284 2.77 14.18 -11.96
C PHE A 284 2.25 15.41 -12.69
N HIS A 285 3.10 15.95 -13.56
CA HIS A 285 2.83 17.15 -14.37
C HIS A 285 2.99 16.85 -15.88
N ASN A 286 2.77 15.60 -16.30
CA ASN A 286 2.80 15.21 -17.71
C ASN A 286 1.54 15.69 -18.47
N ALA A 287 0.42 15.85 -17.75
CA ALA A 287 -0.86 16.33 -18.26
C ALA A 287 -1.49 17.40 -17.32
N ASP A 288 -2.65 17.89 -17.74
CA ASP A 288 -3.52 18.89 -17.07
C ASP A 288 -3.09 20.35 -17.25
N ALA A 289 -3.86 21.26 -16.63
CA ALA A 289 -3.68 22.71 -16.74
C ALA A 289 -2.29 23.19 -16.25
N ASN A 290 -1.69 22.46 -15.31
CA ASN A 290 -0.36 22.74 -14.77
C ASN A 290 0.72 21.79 -15.31
N ALA A 291 0.52 21.25 -16.51
CA ALA A 291 1.52 20.42 -17.16
C ALA A 291 2.84 21.17 -17.33
N ASN A 292 3.94 20.44 -17.15
CA ASN A 292 5.30 20.89 -17.40
C ASN A 292 5.75 20.39 -18.79
N PRO A 293 5.88 21.27 -19.79
CA PRO A 293 6.23 20.87 -21.16
C PRO A 293 7.64 20.30 -21.32
N LEU A 294 8.49 20.41 -20.29
CA LEU A 294 9.80 19.77 -20.26
C LEU A 294 9.72 18.25 -20.07
N LEU A 295 8.59 17.76 -19.52
CA LEU A 295 8.39 16.34 -19.23
C LEU A 295 7.87 15.61 -20.46
N GLY A 296 7.98 14.27 -20.46
CA GLY A 296 7.41 13.45 -21.52
C GLY A 296 5.89 13.65 -21.62
N SER A 297 5.38 13.83 -22.84
CA SER A 297 3.94 13.93 -23.06
C SER A 297 3.24 12.61 -22.70
N GLY A 298 2.15 12.68 -21.94
CA GLY A 298 1.38 11.50 -21.57
C GLY A 298 0.41 11.80 -20.42
N PRO A 299 -0.44 10.84 -20.04
CA PRO A 299 -1.25 10.97 -18.84
C PRO A 299 -0.36 11.02 -17.59
N ASN A 300 -0.92 11.53 -16.49
CA ASN A 300 -0.35 11.46 -15.14
C ASN A 300 -0.46 10.04 -14.56
N LEU A 301 -0.05 9.02 -15.32
CA LEU A 301 -0.18 7.60 -15.02
C LEU A 301 1.17 6.92 -15.09
N TRP A 302 1.64 6.44 -13.93
CA TRP A 302 2.81 5.59 -13.83
C TRP A 302 2.43 4.12 -13.99
N THR A 303 3.03 3.43 -14.97
CA THR A 303 2.77 2.02 -15.27
C THR A 303 3.97 1.12 -15.01
N ILE A 304 3.69 -0.09 -14.53
CA ILE A 304 4.67 -1.19 -14.44
C ILE A 304 4.29 -2.24 -15.48
N ASP A 305 4.93 -2.19 -16.64
CA ASP A 305 4.61 -3.05 -17.78
C ASP A 305 5.51 -4.30 -17.87
N ASP A 306 6.61 -4.36 -17.12
CA ASP A 306 7.52 -5.50 -17.04
C ASP A 306 8.18 -5.53 -15.64
N GLY A 307 9.00 -6.53 -15.31
CA GLY A 307 9.89 -6.62 -14.12
C GLY A 307 9.23 -6.59 -12.73
N TYR A 308 9.99 -6.17 -11.71
CA TYR A 308 9.62 -6.32 -10.28
C TYR A 308 9.86 -5.04 -9.47
N LEU A 309 8.81 -4.44 -8.90
CA LEU A 309 8.93 -3.34 -7.95
C LEU A 309 8.96 -3.87 -6.52
N VAL A 310 9.99 -3.49 -5.77
CA VAL A 310 10.11 -3.76 -4.33
C VAL A 310 10.26 -2.43 -3.61
N ALA A 311 9.32 -2.10 -2.73
CA ALA A 311 9.36 -0.87 -1.96
C ALA A 311 9.45 -1.16 -0.46
N GLY A 312 10.54 -0.69 0.17
CA GLY A 312 10.86 -0.87 1.58
C GLY A 312 12.20 -1.55 1.82
N THR A 313 12.42 -2.02 3.05
CA THR A 313 13.65 -2.74 3.43
C THR A 313 13.63 -4.13 2.81
N PRO A 314 14.62 -4.51 1.98
CA PRO A 314 14.60 -5.80 1.32
C PRO A 314 14.91 -6.93 2.29
N VAL A 315 14.27 -8.08 2.11
CA VAL A 315 14.47 -9.28 2.92
C VAL A 315 14.70 -10.51 2.04
N ASN A 316 15.32 -11.54 2.61
CA ASN A 316 15.43 -12.85 1.97
C ASN A 316 14.20 -13.74 2.28
N ALA A 317 14.17 -14.95 1.72
CA ALA A 317 13.07 -15.91 1.95
C ALA A 317 12.85 -16.31 3.42
N ALA A 318 13.84 -16.12 4.29
CA ALA A 318 13.73 -16.34 5.73
C ALA A 318 13.23 -15.09 6.49
N GLY A 319 12.95 -13.99 5.80
CA GLY A 319 12.55 -12.71 6.39
C GLY A 319 13.70 -11.90 6.97
N ALA A 320 14.96 -12.29 6.76
CA ALA A 320 16.11 -11.54 7.24
C ALA A 320 16.46 -10.39 6.29
N THR A 321 16.72 -9.21 6.86
CA THR A 321 17.13 -8.01 6.11
C THR A 321 18.39 -8.26 5.28
N ILE A 322 18.37 -7.80 4.03
CA ILE A 322 19.50 -7.83 3.10
C ILE A 322 19.82 -6.41 2.61
N ALA A 323 20.96 -6.22 1.95
CA ALA A 323 21.40 -4.89 1.52
C ALA A 323 20.70 -4.38 0.24
N SER A 324 20.20 -5.29 -0.60
CA SER A 324 19.53 -5.02 -1.87
C SER A 324 18.60 -6.20 -2.21
N PRO A 325 17.45 -5.98 -2.85
CA PRO A 325 16.61 -7.09 -3.30
C PRO A 325 17.30 -7.91 -4.40
N PRO A 326 16.93 -9.20 -4.55
CA PRO A 326 17.44 -10.05 -5.63
C PRO A 326 16.85 -9.64 -6.98
N VAL A 327 17.48 -10.09 -8.08
CA VAL A 327 16.97 -9.95 -9.45
C VAL A 327 16.89 -11.35 -10.09
N PRO A 328 15.69 -11.84 -10.44
CA PRO A 328 14.38 -11.26 -10.17
C PRO A 328 14.03 -11.26 -8.67
N ALA A 329 13.21 -10.30 -8.24
CA ALA A 329 12.63 -10.31 -6.90
C ALA A 329 11.55 -11.38 -6.78
N ALA A 330 11.43 -11.98 -5.59
CA ALA A 330 10.33 -12.89 -5.27
C ALA A 330 9.17 -12.07 -4.71
N ILE A 331 8.08 -11.94 -5.47
CA ILE A 331 6.91 -11.18 -5.07
C ILE A 331 5.73 -12.14 -4.83
N PRO A 332 5.09 -12.12 -3.64
CA PRO A 332 5.44 -11.32 -2.45
C PRO A 332 6.63 -11.92 -1.67
N GLY A 333 7.14 -11.18 -0.69
CA GLY A 333 8.18 -11.63 0.25
C GLY A 333 9.57 -11.01 0.04
N SER A 334 9.70 -9.98 -0.80
CA SER A 334 10.98 -9.30 -1.05
C SER A 334 11.18 -8.05 -0.19
N CYS A 335 10.17 -7.59 0.55
CA CYS A 335 10.32 -6.50 1.52
C CYS A 335 9.81 -6.87 2.94
N ALA A 336 10.35 -6.18 3.94
CA ALA A 336 10.06 -6.40 5.35
C ALA A 336 8.60 -6.05 5.67
N ASN A 337 7.81 -7.07 6.02
CA ASN A 337 6.39 -6.92 6.31
C ASN A 337 6.15 -6.35 7.72
N PRO A 338 5.46 -5.21 7.87
CA PRO A 338 5.16 -4.63 9.19
C PRO A 338 4.20 -5.45 10.06
N ILE A 339 3.54 -6.49 9.52
CA ILE A 339 2.77 -7.47 10.32
C ILE A 339 3.69 -8.41 11.09
N LEU A 340 4.84 -8.75 10.49
CA LEU A 340 5.73 -9.80 11.00
C LEU A 340 6.87 -9.23 11.83
N SER A 341 7.15 -7.93 11.71
CA SER A 341 8.23 -7.28 12.44
C SER A 341 7.92 -5.84 12.82
N ALA A 342 8.06 -5.54 14.12
CA ALA A 342 8.00 -4.18 14.63
C ALA A 342 9.22 -3.32 14.24
N SER A 343 10.28 -3.94 13.69
CA SER A 343 11.44 -3.23 13.13
C SER A 343 11.33 -2.99 11.62
N ALA A 344 10.19 -3.35 11.00
CA ALA A 344 9.98 -3.14 9.58
C ALA A 344 10.00 -1.63 9.25
N VAL A 345 10.99 -1.22 8.46
CA VAL A 345 11.07 0.12 7.88
C VAL A 345 10.73 0.01 6.39
N GLY A 346 9.66 0.67 6.00
CA GLY A 346 9.09 0.60 4.67
C GLY A 346 9.04 1.95 3.98
N VAL A 347 8.09 2.09 3.07
CA VAL A 347 7.81 3.33 2.36
C VAL A 347 6.43 3.88 2.72
N GLN A 348 6.21 5.14 2.39
CA GLN A 348 4.88 5.66 2.12
C GLN A 348 4.87 6.30 0.75
N PHE A 349 4.08 5.76 -0.17
CA PHE A 349 3.83 6.36 -1.48
C PHE A 349 2.64 7.31 -1.37
N VAL A 350 2.93 8.61 -1.41
CA VAL A 350 1.94 9.68 -1.33
C VAL A 350 1.65 10.18 -2.73
N PHE A 351 0.38 10.19 -3.12
CA PHE A 351 -0.08 10.65 -4.42
C PHE A 351 -0.87 11.95 -4.29
N GLY A 352 -0.47 12.96 -5.06
CA GLY A 352 -1.14 14.25 -5.20
C GLY A 352 -1.72 14.47 -6.61
N GLY A 353 -2.54 15.51 -6.75
CA GLY A 353 -3.11 15.91 -8.03
C GLY A 353 -3.91 14.80 -8.71
N SER A 354 -3.75 14.65 -10.03
CA SER A 354 -4.39 13.59 -10.82
C SER A 354 -3.51 12.35 -11.01
N SER A 355 -2.46 12.21 -10.20
CA SER A 355 -1.46 11.15 -10.31
C SER A 355 -2.07 9.77 -10.09
N GLN A 356 -1.67 8.81 -10.92
CA GLN A 356 -2.18 7.44 -10.91
C GLN A 356 -1.03 6.42 -10.97
N PHE A 357 -1.30 5.24 -10.44
CA PHE A 357 -0.39 4.11 -10.45
C PHE A 357 -1.10 2.85 -10.98
N ALA A 358 -0.48 2.17 -11.94
CA ALA A 358 -1.03 0.94 -12.50
C ALA A 358 0.01 -0.17 -12.64
N VAL A 359 -0.35 -1.37 -12.13
CA VAL A 359 0.45 -2.59 -12.36
C VAL A 359 -0.14 -3.33 -13.55
N LYS A 360 0.60 -3.34 -14.67
CA LYS A 360 0.13 -3.91 -15.94
C LYS A 360 0.58 -5.34 -16.15
N ALA A 361 1.82 -5.59 -16.56
CA ALA A 361 2.33 -6.95 -16.74
C ALA A 361 3.55 -7.26 -15.85
N GLY A 362 4.10 -6.25 -15.16
CA GLY A 362 5.08 -6.45 -14.11
C GLY A 362 4.45 -6.78 -12.75
N GLN A 363 5.30 -6.85 -11.73
CA GLN A 363 4.92 -7.21 -10.37
C GLN A 363 5.33 -6.12 -9.39
N ALA A 364 4.59 -5.95 -8.30
CA ALA A 364 4.89 -4.95 -7.30
C ALA A 364 4.55 -5.42 -5.88
N GLU A 365 5.48 -5.19 -4.96
CA GLU A 365 5.28 -5.32 -3.51
C GLU A 365 5.68 -4.03 -2.79
N ILE A 366 4.75 -3.47 -2.02
CA ILE A 366 4.94 -2.21 -1.28
C ILE A 366 4.80 -2.48 0.21
N CYS A 367 5.88 -2.37 0.97
CA CYS A 367 5.88 -2.51 2.42
C CYS A 367 5.85 -1.16 3.13
N GLY A 368 4.91 -0.97 4.06
CA GLY A 368 4.82 0.21 4.94
C GLY A 368 5.75 0.11 6.15
N SER A 369 6.01 1.24 6.79
CA SER A 369 6.78 1.29 8.05
C SER A 369 5.90 0.96 9.24
N TYR A 370 6.37 0.08 10.13
CA TYR A 370 5.68 -0.19 11.38
C TYR A 370 5.64 1.07 12.26
N HIS A 371 4.50 1.34 12.88
CA HIS A 371 4.33 2.37 13.88
C HIS A 371 3.57 1.80 15.08
N VAL A 372 3.89 2.30 16.28
CA VAL A 372 3.26 1.85 17.53
C VAL A 372 1.87 2.48 17.75
N ASN A 373 1.61 3.64 17.16
CA ASN A 373 0.46 4.48 17.48
C ASN A 373 -0.44 4.80 16.27
N ARG A 374 -0.10 4.31 15.09
CA ARG A 374 -0.86 4.49 13.84
C ARG A 374 -0.61 3.32 12.90
N PRO A 375 -1.50 3.01 11.96
CA PRO A 375 -1.26 1.91 11.04
C PRO A 375 -0.07 2.19 10.11
N PRO A 376 0.59 1.14 9.59
CA PRO A 376 1.65 1.26 8.60
C PRO A 376 1.07 1.65 7.24
N VAL A 377 0.83 2.94 7.00
CA VAL A 377 0.27 3.42 5.74
C VAL A 377 1.33 3.37 4.64
N ALA A 378 1.19 2.41 3.72
CA ALA A 378 2.11 2.20 2.61
C ALA A 378 1.74 3.03 1.38
N VAL A 379 0.44 3.26 1.15
CA VAL A 379 -0.07 4.09 0.05
C VAL A 379 -1.05 5.11 0.58
N TYR A 380 -0.89 6.36 0.18
CA TYR A 380 -1.63 7.51 0.68
C TYR A 380 -2.10 8.40 -0.49
N GLY A 381 -3.40 8.68 -0.58
CA GLY A 381 -3.97 9.69 -1.48
C GLY A 381 -4.25 11.00 -0.73
N LEU A 382 -3.66 12.11 -1.18
CA LEU A 382 -3.82 13.41 -0.51
C LEU A 382 -5.27 13.91 -0.54
N LYS A 383 -5.74 14.38 0.62
CA LYS A 383 -7.09 14.95 0.80
C LYS A 383 -7.18 16.45 0.60
N SER A 384 -6.08 17.14 0.86
CA SER A 384 -6.02 18.58 1.01
C SER A 384 -4.66 19.08 0.57
N GLY A 385 -4.58 20.40 0.38
CA GLY A 385 -3.40 21.07 -0.11
C GLY A 385 -3.59 21.53 -1.55
N ALA A 386 -2.85 22.55 -1.92
CA ALA A 386 -2.92 23.20 -3.22
C ALA A 386 -1.53 23.74 -3.55
N GLU A 387 -1.26 23.86 -4.84
CA GLU A 387 -0.09 24.60 -5.31
C GLU A 387 -0.41 26.09 -5.43
N THR A 388 0.62 26.92 -5.49
CA THR A 388 0.48 28.36 -5.63
C THR A 388 1.48 28.88 -6.64
N THR A 389 1.02 29.75 -7.52
CA THR A 389 1.86 30.46 -8.48
C THR A 389 2.58 31.62 -7.78
N THR A 390 3.91 31.65 -7.89
CA THR A 390 4.76 32.68 -7.31
C THR A 390 5.31 33.58 -8.43
N PRO A 391 4.95 34.87 -8.47
CA PRO A 391 5.59 35.84 -9.33
C PRO A 391 6.91 36.33 -8.72
N VAL A 392 7.91 36.53 -9.57
CA VAL A 392 9.21 37.09 -9.21
C VAL A 392 9.59 38.13 -10.26
N SER A 393 9.92 39.35 -9.82
CA SER A 393 10.46 40.40 -10.67
C SER A 393 11.95 40.57 -10.36
N LEU A 394 12.78 40.46 -11.39
CA LEU A 394 14.24 40.51 -11.29
C LEU A 394 14.73 41.76 -12.01
N THR A 395 15.59 42.53 -11.36
CA THR A 395 16.20 43.74 -11.93
C THR A 395 17.68 43.52 -12.21
N PRO A 396 18.31 44.29 -13.11
CA PRO A 396 19.73 44.17 -13.38
C PRO A 396 20.57 44.59 -12.17
N ALA A 397 21.63 43.86 -11.86
CA ALA A 397 22.62 44.24 -10.85
C ALA A 397 23.82 44.98 -11.46
N ALA A 398 24.12 44.74 -12.74
CA ALA A 398 25.22 45.37 -13.45
C ALA A 398 24.94 45.57 -14.95
N VAL A 399 25.66 46.51 -15.56
CA VAL A 399 25.62 46.82 -17.00
C VAL A 399 27.04 46.68 -17.57
N PRO A 400 27.49 45.46 -17.92
CA PRO A 400 28.85 45.25 -18.43
C PRO A 400 29.11 45.89 -19.80
N ASN A 401 28.08 46.14 -20.60
CA ASN A 401 28.20 46.81 -21.89
C ASN A 401 26.99 47.71 -22.13
N ALA A 402 27.21 49.03 -22.12
CA ALA A 402 26.15 50.01 -22.36
C ALA A 402 25.76 50.13 -23.85
N GLY A 403 26.56 49.59 -24.77
CA GLY A 403 26.39 49.82 -26.20
C GLY A 403 26.46 51.31 -26.53
N GLY A 404 25.45 51.81 -27.25
CA GLY A 404 25.30 53.23 -27.60
C GLY A 404 24.59 54.06 -26.52
N TYR A 405 24.07 53.43 -25.47
CA TYR A 405 23.37 54.15 -24.40
C TYR A 405 24.36 54.89 -23.51
N THR A 406 24.02 56.14 -23.21
CA THR A 406 24.67 56.97 -22.19
C THR A 406 23.93 56.83 -20.86
N SER A 407 24.64 56.96 -19.75
CA SER A 407 24.09 56.85 -18.38
C SER A 407 23.46 55.48 -18.04
N ALA A 408 23.68 54.45 -18.86
CA ALA A 408 23.21 53.09 -18.59
C ALA A 408 23.93 52.50 -17.37
N THR A 409 23.23 52.45 -16.23
CA THR A 409 23.69 51.84 -14.98
C THR A 409 22.60 50.93 -14.44
N SER A 410 22.94 50.02 -13.53
CA SER A 410 21.91 49.17 -12.90
C SER A 410 20.88 49.99 -12.13
N ALA A 411 21.30 51.07 -11.45
CA ALA A 411 20.39 51.99 -10.77
C ALA A 411 19.39 52.62 -11.74
N ALA A 412 19.88 53.21 -12.84
CA ALA A 412 19.07 53.85 -13.88
C ALA A 412 18.16 52.90 -14.68
N LEU A 413 18.28 51.59 -14.51
CA LEU A 413 17.47 50.58 -15.22
C LEU A 413 16.65 49.70 -14.29
N SER A 414 16.74 49.91 -12.98
CA SER A 414 16.09 49.06 -11.97
C SER A 414 14.69 49.52 -11.58
N THR A 415 14.39 50.81 -11.77
CA THR A 415 13.14 51.45 -11.34
C THR A 415 12.65 52.41 -12.41
N ALA A 416 11.35 52.37 -12.69
CA ALA A 416 10.73 53.33 -13.61
C ALA A 416 10.50 54.66 -12.88
N ASP A 417 11.49 55.54 -12.90
CA ASP A 417 11.49 56.82 -12.18
C ASP A 417 11.78 58.04 -13.06
N GLY A 418 11.97 57.82 -14.37
CA GLY A 418 12.32 58.83 -15.36
C GLY A 418 13.82 59.05 -15.53
N THR A 419 14.68 58.37 -14.76
CA THR A 419 16.16 58.38 -14.91
C THR A 419 16.58 57.41 -16.01
N ALA A 420 16.38 57.80 -17.27
CA ALA A 420 16.63 56.92 -18.39
C ALA A 420 18.10 56.87 -18.87
N ALA A 421 18.49 55.70 -19.36
CA ALA A 421 19.61 55.55 -20.26
C ALA A 421 19.21 56.01 -21.67
N THR A 422 19.99 56.89 -22.28
CA THR A 422 19.63 57.52 -23.56
C THR A 422 20.59 57.12 -24.67
N TRP A 423 20.06 56.69 -25.81
CA TRP A 423 20.82 56.48 -27.03
C TRP A 423 20.27 57.34 -28.17
N LYS A 424 21.18 57.97 -28.93
CA LYS A 424 20.86 58.73 -30.14
C LYS A 424 21.48 58.07 -31.36
N SER A 425 20.67 57.78 -32.38
CA SER A 425 21.16 57.16 -33.62
C SER A 425 22.14 58.07 -34.37
N ALA A 426 23.19 57.49 -34.95
CA ALA A 426 24.19 58.22 -35.73
C ALA A 426 23.91 58.19 -37.25
N LYS A 427 23.04 57.27 -37.69
CA LYS A 427 22.66 57.06 -39.08
C LYS A 427 21.23 56.51 -39.20
N THR A 428 20.71 56.44 -40.42
CA THR A 428 19.43 55.77 -40.72
C THR A 428 19.56 54.26 -40.52
N ASN A 429 18.52 53.60 -39.99
CA ASN A 429 18.51 52.17 -39.66
C ASN A 429 19.68 51.77 -38.75
N ASP A 430 19.97 52.59 -37.74
CA ASP A 430 21.05 52.31 -36.79
C ASP A 430 20.61 51.26 -35.76
N SER A 431 21.59 50.57 -35.18
CA SER A 431 21.32 49.54 -34.18
C SER A 431 22.37 49.53 -33.09
N THR A 432 21.95 49.33 -31.84
CA THR A 432 22.87 49.13 -30.72
C THR A 432 22.41 48.00 -29.81
N THR A 433 23.31 47.45 -29.00
CA THR A 433 22.99 46.39 -28.04
C THR A 433 23.49 46.76 -26.65
N LEU A 434 22.57 46.80 -25.69
CA LEU A 434 22.81 46.96 -24.27
C LEU A 434 22.86 45.57 -23.61
N THR A 435 23.89 45.29 -22.83
CA THR A 435 24.01 44.04 -22.07
C THR A 435 23.93 44.32 -20.58
N MET A 436 23.03 43.61 -19.91
CA MET A 436 22.74 43.69 -18.49
C MET A 436 22.91 42.31 -17.84
N THR A 437 23.36 42.26 -16.59
CA THR A 437 23.56 41.01 -15.84
C THR A 437 23.02 41.12 -14.43
N GLY A 438 22.89 39.96 -13.76
CA GLY A 438 22.53 39.90 -12.34
C GLY A 438 21.03 39.87 -12.07
N PHE A 439 20.22 39.44 -13.04
CA PHE A 439 18.80 39.16 -12.85
C PHE A 439 18.61 37.89 -12.00
N ALA A 440 18.93 37.97 -10.71
CA ALA A 440 18.99 36.84 -9.79
C ALA A 440 17.89 36.93 -8.72
N PRO A 441 17.18 35.83 -8.41
CA PRO A 441 16.17 35.85 -7.36
C PRO A 441 16.82 35.94 -5.98
N ALA A 442 16.18 36.68 -5.06
CA ALA A 442 16.67 36.82 -3.68
C ALA A 442 16.60 35.50 -2.90
N THR A 443 15.68 34.62 -3.26
CA THR A 443 15.54 33.27 -2.72
C THR A 443 15.60 32.27 -3.86
N ALA A 444 16.37 31.20 -3.69
CA ALA A 444 16.50 30.17 -4.72
C ALA A 444 15.12 29.58 -5.06
N ILE A 445 14.86 29.43 -6.35
CA ILE A 445 13.64 28.77 -6.82
C ILE A 445 13.78 27.27 -6.51
N PRO A 446 12.82 26.65 -5.80
CA PRO A 446 12.91 25.23 -5.45
C PRO A 446 12.99 24.35 -6.70
N ALA A 447 13.85 23.33 -6.67
CA ALA A 447 13.90 22.33 -7.73
C ALA A 447 12.56 21.56 -7.82
N GLY A 448 12.18 21.16 -9.04
CA GLY A 448 10.86 20.63 -9.38
C GLY A 448 9.81 21.71 -9.67
N SER A 449 10.16 22.99 -9.68
CA SER A 449 9.22 24.07 -10.00
C SER A 449 8.83 24.07 -11.48
N VAL A 450 7.55 24.33 -11.76
CA VAL A 450 7.04 24.45 -13.14
C VAL A 450 6.99 25.94 -13.52
N LEU A 451 7.75 26.34 -14.54
CA LEU A 451 7.63 27.69 -15.10
C LEU A 451 6.23 27.86 -15.72
N GLN A 452 5.58 28.97 -15.43
CA GLN A 452 4.27 29.36 -15.98
C GLN A 452 4.41 30.47 -17.02
N SER A 453 5.31 31.43 -16.79
CA SER A 453 5.64 32.47 -17.76
C SER A 453 7.02 33.06 -17.50
N ALA A 454 7.73 33.45 -18.56
CA ALA A 454 8.91 34.31 -18.49
C ALA A 454 8.72 35.51 -19.42
N LYS A 455 8.95 36.72 -18.93
CA LYS A 455 8.71 37.95 -19.67
C LYS A 455 9.80 38.97 -19.39
N LEU A 456 10.26 39.68 -20.40
CA LEU A 456 11.09 40.87 -20.22
C LEU A 456 10.20 42.10 -20.34
N LYS A 457 10.05 42.83 -19.24
CA LYS A 457 9.31 44.09 -19.21
C LYS A 457 10.28 45.25 -19.35
N LEU A 458 9.94 46.16 -20.24
CA LEU A 458 10.74 47.33 -20.59
C LEU A 458 9.89 48.57 -20.35
N THR A 459 10.44 49.59 -19.73
CA THR A 459 9.85 50.94 -19.71
C THR A 459 10.74 51.84 -20.54
N HIS A 460 10.23 52.31 -21.68
CA HIS A 460 11.03 53.09 -22.62
C HIS A 460 10.17 54.15 -23.34
N ARG A 461 10.84 55.07 -24.03
CA ARG A 461 10.20 55.96 -25.00
C ARG A 461 11.11 56.17 -26.20
N HIS A 462 10.44 56.37 -27.32
CA HIS A 462 11.04 56.69 -28.60
C HIS A 462 10.70 58.14 -28.98
N ALA A 463 11.65 58.95 -29.43
CA ALA A 463 11.42 60.38 -29.64
C ALA A 463 10.68 60.70 -30.95
N SER A 464 10.89 59.94 -32.03
CA SER A 464 10.31 60.26 -33.34
C SER A 464 8.84 59.85 -33.45
N THR A 465 7.96 60.84 -33.57
CA THR A 465 6.52 60.66 -33.78
C THR A 465 6.14 60.12 -35.17
N SER A 466 7.09 60.09 -36.11
CA SER A 466 6.89 59.64 -37.50
C SER A 466 7.38 58.22 -37.79
N SER A 467 8.00 57.57 -36.80
CA SER A 467 8.55 56.23 -36.93
C SER A 467 8.28 55.41 -35.67
N SER A 468 8.53 54.10 -35.74
CA SER A 468 8.57 53.26 -34.55
C SER A 468 9.97 52.69 -34.38
N ASP A 469 10.38 52.54 -33.13
CA ASP A 469 11.58 51.80 -32.77
C ASP A 469 11.36 50.28 -32.98
N ASN A 470 12.40 49.49 -32.72
CA ASN A 470 12.29 48.04 -32.68
C ASN A 470 13.26 47.48 -31.64
N LEU A 471 12.71 46.87 -30.58
CA LEU A 471 13.48 46.29 -29.48
C LEU A 471 13.31 44.77 -29.49
N THR A 472 14.44 44.07 -29.50
CA THR A 472 14.52 42.60 -29.39
C THR A 472 15.42 42.23 -28.24
N ALA A 473 15.12 41.14 -27.54
CA ALA A 473 15.92 40.66 -26.42
C ALA A 473 16.41 39.23 -26.61
N VAL A 474 17.63 38.98 -26.14
CA VAL A 474 18.18 37.64 -25.94
C VAL A 474 18.51 37.50 -24.45
N VAL A 475 17.95 36.48 -23.80
CA VAL A 475 18.13 36.21 -22.38
C VAL A 475 18.89 34.89 -22.20
N THR A 476 20.01 34.93 -21.50
CA THR A 476 20.85 33.76 -21.24
C THR A 476 20.88 33.48 -19.74
N PRO A 477 20.20 32.42 -19.26
CA PRO A 477 20.34 31.97 -17.87
C PRO A 477 21.78 31.61 -17.54
N SER A 478 22.20 31.81 -16.29
CA SER A 478 23.52 31.39 -15.81
C SER A 478 23.75 29.89 -16.07
N GLY A 479 24.76 29.56 -16.87
CA GLY A 479 25.09 28.17 -17.23
C GLY A 479 24.15 27.53 -18.28
N GLY A 480 23.17 28.27 -18.82
CA GLY A 480 22.24 27.80 -19.84
C GLY A 480 22.53 28.36 -21.24
N THR A 481 21.73 27.93 -22.22
CA THR A 481 21.76 28.47 -23.58
C THR A 481 20.91 29.73 -23.70
N ALA A 482 21.22 30.58 -24.66
CA ALA A 482 20.47 31.79 -24.94
C ALA A 482 19.02 31.50 -25.40
N VAL A 483 18.07 32.31 -24.93
CA VAL A 483 16.65 32.30 -25.29
C VAL A 483 16.31 33.61 -25.97
N THR A 484 15.83 33.56 -27.21
CA THR A 484 15.43 34.74 -27.98
C THR A 484 13.97 35.08 -27.69
N GLY A 485 13.67 36.36 -27.48
CA GLY A 485 12.29 36.82 -27.30
C GLY A 485 11.39 36.50 -28.49
N ALA A 486 10.13 36.16 -28.23
CA ALA A 486 9.22 35.64 -29.24
C ALA A 486 8.92 36.63 -30.38
N ALA A 487 8.85 37.92 -30.05
CA ALA A 487 8.64 39.00 -31.00
C ALA A 487 9.37 40.27 -30.56
N ALA A 488 9.76 41.08 -31.53
CA ALA A 488 10.21 42.44 -31.26
C ALA A 488 9.03 43.28 -30.77
N VAL A 489 9.28 44.20 -29.84
CA VAL A 489 8.32 45.24 -29.47
C VAL A 489 8.70 46.54 -30.16
N SER A 490 7.69 47.34 -30.47
CA SER A 490 7.83 48.60 -31.18
C SER A 490 6.86 49.61 -30.60
N LEU A 491 7.33 50.84 -30.45
CA LEU A 491 6.61 51.99 -29.95
C LEU A 491 6.70 53.12 -30.98
N THR A 492 5.56 53.68 -31.34
CA THR A 492 5.51 54.93 -32.11
C THR A 492 5.87 56.09 -31.18
N GLY A 493 6.73 57.00 -31.65
CA GLY A 493 7.38 57.93 -30.74
C GLY A 493 6.47 58.97 -30.09
N GLY A 494 6.91 59.47 -28.94
CA GLY A 494 6.23 60.42 -28.07
C GLY A 494 7.09 60.79 -26.85
N THR A 495 6.57 61.66 -25.99
CA THR A 495 7.32 62.18 -24.83
C THR A 495 7.15 61.35 -23.56
N THR A 496 6.18 60.42 -23.54
CA THR A 496 5.79 59.63 -22.37
C THR A 496 6.47 58.27 -22.39
N PHE A 497 7.02 57.85 -21.25
CA PHE A 497 7.46 56.46 -21.05
C PHE A 497 6.28 55.51 -21.12
N GLN A 498 6.46 54.39 -21.82
CA GLN A 498 5.49 53.32 -21.92
C GLN A 498 6.14 51.99 -21.54
N ALA A 499 5.34 51.14 -20.91
CA ALA A 499 5.75 49.77 -20.61
C ALA A 499 5.45 48.86 -21.82
N GLN A 500 6.46 48.14 -22.29
CA GLN A 500 6.36 47.08 -23.28
C GLN A 500 6.77 45.74 -22.66
N THR A 501 6.33 44.64 -23.26
CA THR A 501 6.65 43.30 -22.77
C THR A 501 7.05 42.41 -23.93
N ILE A 502 8.23 41.80 -23.80
CA ILE A 502 8.72 40.76 -24.70
C ILE A 502 8.49 39.43 -23.99
N ASP A 503 7.58 38.61 -24.49
CA ASP A 503 7.40 37.26 -23.98
C ASP A 503 8.63 36.40 -24.32
N LEU A 504 9.07 35.61 -23.34
CA LEU A 504 10.18 34.68 -23.41
C LEU A 504 9.64 33.27 -23.22
N ASP A 505 10.21 32.29 -23.93
CA ASP A 505 9.95 30.86 -23.69
C ASP A 505 8.44 30.52 -23.64
N LEU A 506 7.68 30.97 -24.64
CA LEU A 506 6.22 30.75 -24.72
C LEU A 506 5.85 29.26 -24.66
N ALA A 507 6.72 28.40 -25.18
CA ALA A 507 6.55 26.95 -25.13
C ALA A 507 6.88 26.34 -23.76
N ARG A 508 7.62 27.07 -22.91
CA ARG A 508 8.11 26.63 -21.59
C ARG A 508 9.01 25.39 -21.68
N THR A 509 9.83 25.36 -22.72
CA THR A 509 10.74 24.25 -23.05
C THR A 509 12.20 24.67 -23.14
N ASP A 510 12.48 25.97 -23.08
CA ASP A 510 13.84 26.48 -23.28
C ASP A 510 14.67 26.45 -21.98
N ALA A 511 15.88 27.04 -22.04
CA ALA A 511 16.83 27.03 -20.93
C ALA A 511 16.34 27.73 -19.65
N ILE A 512 15.42 28.69 -19.75
CA ILE A 512 14.83 29.34 -18.57
C ILE A 512 13.93 28.34 -17.83
N ALA A 513 12.98 27.71 -18.53
CA ALA A 513 12.13 26.68 -17.96
C ALA A 513 12.97 25.55 -17.35
N LYS A 514 13.98 25.08 -18.08
CA LYS A 514 14.86 24.00 -17.59
C LYS A 514 15.61 24.40 -16.32
N ALA A 515 16.20 25.60 -16.28
CA ALA A 515 16.93 26.07 -15.10
C ALA A 515 16.01 26.26 -13.88
N VAL A 516 14.76 26.68 -14.10
CA VAL A 516 13.73 26.79 -13.05
C VAL A 516 13.34 25.40 -12.52
N HIS A 517 13.10 24.44 -13.41
CA HIS A 517 12.74 23.07 -13.02
C HIS A 517 13.87 22.33 -12.32
N ASP A 518 15.11 22.48 -12.78
CA ASP A 518 16.28 21.90 -12.12
C ASP A 518 16.64 22.59 -10.80
N GLY A 519 16.04 23.75 -10.48
CA GLY A 519 16.42 24.58 -9.34
C GLY A 519 17.81 25.22 -9.46
N THR A 520 18.30 25.39 -10.69
CA THR A 520 19.65 25.93 -11.01
C THR A 520 19.62 27.38 -11.50
N PHE A 521 18.44 27.99 -11.61
CA PHE A 521 18.30 29.40 -12.00
C PHE A 521 18.86 30.33 -10.91
N THR A 522 20.10 30.77 -11.11
CA THR A 522 20.83 31.67 -10.20
C THR A 522 20.95 33.10 -10.73
N GLY A 523 20.52 33.33 -11.97
CA GLY A 523 20.63 34.62 -12.64
C GLY A 523 20.43 34.52 -14.14
N ALA A 524 20.34 35.66 -14.81
CA ALA A 524 20.40 35.75 -16.26
C ALA A 524 21.23 36.96 -16.73
N THR A 525 21.68 36.87 -17.98
CA THR A 525 22.20 37.98 -18.78
C THR A 525 21.16 38.36 -19.82
N VAL A 526 20.88 39.65 -19.99
CA VAL A 526 19.95 40.17 -21.00
C VAL A 526 20.74 41.02 -21.98
N ALA A 527 20.70 40.66 -23.26
CA ALA A 527 21.16 41.48 -24.36
C ALA A 527 19.94 42.08 -25.07
N LEU A 528 19.74 43.39 -24.91
CA LEU A 528 18.66 44.15 -25.52
C LEU A 528 19.21 44.89 -26.75
N THR A 529 18.75 44.50 -27.93
CA THR A 529 19.08 45.17 -29.20
C THR A 529 17.98 46.13 -29.58
N THR A 530 18.35 47.41 -29.75
CA THR A 530 17.45 48.47 -30.20
C THR A 530 17.82 48.86 -31.63
N LYS A 531 16.82 49.03 -32.49
CA LYS A 531 16.98 49.56 -33.85
C LYS A 531 16.12 50.80 -34.03
N LEU A 532 16.72 51.85 -34.57
CA LEU A 532 16.04 53.12 -34.87
C LEU A 532 16.08 53.37 -36.37
N PRO A 533 14.92 53.57 -37.03
CA PRO A 533 14.87 53.72 -38.49
C PRO A 533 15.37 55.09 -38.95
N ALA A 534 15.21 56.15 -38.15
CA ALA A 534 15.60 57.51 -38.50
C ALA A 534 16.99 57.89 -37.95
N ASN A 535 17.65 58.82 -38.65
CA ASN A 535 18.93 59.41 -38.21
C ASN A 535 18.69 60.48 -37.14
N LYS A 536 19.57 60.55 -36.13
CA LYS A 536 19.48 61.46 -34.97
C LYS A 536 18.23 61.26 -34.12
N ASP A 537 17.60 60.10 -34.27
CA ASP A 537 16.47 59.67 -33.46
C ASP A 537 16.95 59.25 -32.07
N THR A 538 16.08 59.29 -31.06
CA THR A 538 16.48 59.05 -29.66
C THR A 538 15.60 58.00 -29.00
N GLU A 539 16.25 57.03 -28.38
CA GLU A 539 15.64 56.01 -27.53
C GLU A 539 16.05 56.25 -26.08
N ASP A 540 15.07 56.28 -25.18
CA ASP A 540 15.28 56.38 -23.73
C ASP A 540 14.75 55.13 -23.05
N LEU A 541 15.60 54.43 -22.30
CA LEU A 541 15.27 53.24 -21.54
C LEU A 541 15.33 53.54 -20.04
N ASP A 542 14.21 53.43 -19.35
CA ASP A 542 14.03 53.82 -17.93
C ASP A 542 14.04 52.62 -16.99
N ALA A 543 13.47 51.48 -17.40
CA ALA A 543 13.49 50.28 -16.56
C ALA A 543 13.49 49.01 -17.38
N VAL A 544 14.18 47.99 -16.86
CA VAL A 544 14.18 46.63 -17.38
C VAL A 544 14.00 45.64 -16.23
N SER A 545 12.97 44.80 -16.33
CA SER A 545 12.78 43.69 -15.40
C SER A 545 12.53 42.37 -16.13
N LEU A 546 13.13 41.29 -15.62
CA LEU A 546 12.80 39.93 -16.00
C LEU A 546 11.75 39.41 -15.01
N GLU A 547 10.52 39.27 -15.48
CA GLU A 547 9.38 38.77 -14.72
C GLU A 547 9.21 37.27 -14.98
N LEU A 548 9.35 36.47 -13.92
CA LEU A 548 9.10 35.04 -13.93
C LEU A 548 7.86 34.74 -13.10
N THR A 549 7.01 33.83 -13.55
CA THR A 549 5.96 33.22 -12.72
C THR A 549 6.19 31.72 -12.75
N TYR A 550 6.27 31.08 -11.58
CA TYR A 550 6.46 29.63 -11.48
C TYR A 550 5.54 29.05 -10.41
N THR A 551 5.38 27.72 -10.42
CA THR A 551 4.66 26.96 -9.39
C THR A 551 5.63 26.02 -8.70
N ALA A 552 5.88 26.23 -7.41
CA ALA A 552 6.77 25.38 -6.64
C ALA A 552 6.10 24.05 -6.26
N PRO A 553 6.87 22.97 -6.04
CA PRO A 553 6.32 21.72 -5.52
C PRO A 553 5.57 21.94 -4.21
N ALA A 554 4.34 21.43 -4.14
CA ALA A 554 3.48 21.49 -2.97
C ALA A 554 2.70 20.19 -2.83
N LEU A 555 2.26 19.85 -1.62
CA LEU A 555 1.32 18.75 -1.42
C LEU A 555 -0.05 19.18 -1.97
N ARG A 556 -0.49 18.58 -3.08
CA ARG A 556 -1.78 18.87 -3.72
C ARG A 556 -2.82 17.82 -3.35
N ALA A 557 -4.03 18.25 -3.01
CA ALA A 557 -5.16 17.34 -2.89
C ALA A 557 -5.34 16.53 -4.18
N GLY A 558 -5.84 15.30 -4.07
CA GLY A 558 -6.28 14.52 -5.21
C GLY A 558 -7.27 15.34 -6.04
N SER A 559 -7.11 15.33 -7.37
CA SER A 559 -7.87 16.17 -8.30
C SER A 559 -8.05 15.51 -9.67
N GLY A 560 -8.76 16.17 -10.57
CA GLY A 560 -8.99 15.63 -11.92
C GLY A 560 -9.78 14.32 -11.89
N CYS A 561 -9.41 13.39 -12.75
CA CYS A 561 -10.23 12.19 -12.95
C CYS A 561 -10.17 11.20 -11.78
N VAL A 562 -9.12 11.19 -10.93
CA VAL A 562 -9.02 10.25 -9.79
C VAL A 562 -10.08 10.53 -8.71
N THR A 563 -10.52 11.78 -8.64
CA THR A 563 -11.64 12.24 -7.80
C THR A 563 -12.96 12.32 -8.57
N GLY A 564 -13.00 11.92 -9.84
CA GLY A 564 -14.19 11.98 -10.69
C GLY A 564 -15.31 11.06 -10.17
N THR A 565 -16.55 11.55 -10.22
CA THR A 565 -17.74 10.86 -9.71
C THR A 565 -18.89 10.92 -10.74
N PRO A 566 -19.73 9.88 -10.88
CA PRO A 566 -19.59 8.55 -10.27
C PRO A 566 -18.49 7.72 -10.97
N TYR A 567 -17.93 6.78 -10.25
CA TYR A 567 -16.96 5.79 -10.70
C TYR A 567 -17.66 4.45 -10.90
N LEU A 568 -17.76 4.00 -12.15
CA LEU A 568 -18.56 2.85 -12.56
C LEU A 568 -17.71 1.64 -12.98
N GLY A 569 -16.42 1.63 -12.63
CA GLY A 569 -15.46 0.62 -13.09
C GLY A 569 -15.13 0.74 -14.58
N GLY A 570 -14.09 0.05 -15.06
CA GLY A 570 -13.77 0.11 -16.50
C GLY A 570 -12.53 -0.62 -17.01
N GLY A 571 -11.73 -1.29 -16.17
CA GLY A 571 -10.48 -1.90 -16.64
C GLY A 571 -9.41 -0.84 -16.99
N SER A 572 -8.43 -1.15 -17.84
CA SER A 572 -7.17 -0.39 -18.03
C SER A 572 -7.27 1.07 -18.49
N SER A 573 -8.46 1.59 -18.73
CA SER A 573 -8.75 3.01 -19.00
C SER A 573 -9.49 3.70 -17.85
N SER A 574 -9.59 3.06 -16.68
CA SER A 574 -10.30 3.56 -15.52
C SER A 574 -9.42 4.51 -14.73
N CYS A 575 -9.93 5.70 -14.42
CA CYS A 575 -9.18 6.72 -13.67
C CYS A 575 -9.25 6.47 -12.16
N ALA A 576 -8.74 5.31 -11.74
CA ALA A 576 -8.52 4.99 -10.33
C ALA A 576 -7.12 5.46 -9.92
N LEU A 577 -6.95 5.82 -8.64
CA LEU A 577 -5.64 6.15 -8.09
C LEU A 577 -4.66 4.98 -8.24
N ILE A 578 -5.16 3.78 -7.96
CA ILE A 578 -4.42 2.52 -8.09
C ILE A 578 -5.25 1.60 -8.96
N SER A 579 -4.62 1.03 -10.00
CA SER A 579 -5.25 0.01 -10.81
C SER A 579 -4.38 -1.21 -11.13
N THR A 580 -5.03 -2.34 -11.38
CA THR A 580 -4.39 -3.52 -11.98
C THR A 580 -5.27 -4.07 -13.11
N ILE A 581 -4.65 -4.53 -14.18
CA ILE A 581 -5.37 -4.98 -15.39
C ILE A 581 -5.38 -6.51 -15.48
N ASN A 582 -6.22 -7.08 -16.34
CA ASN A 582 -6.24 -8.52 -16.55
C ASN A 582 -5.05 -8.98 -17.42
N ASN A 583 -3.90 -9.28 -16.82
CA ASN A 583 -2.71 -9.79 -17.51
C ASN A 583 -2.08 -10.94 -16.73
N SER A 584 -1.69 -12.04 -17.36
CA SER A 584 -1.17 -13.22 -16.67
C SER A 584 0.13 -12.99 -15.88
N GLY A 585 0.89 -11.94 -16.18
CA GLY A 585 2.14 -11.62 -15.48
C GLY A 585 1.98 -10.78 -14.22
N ASN A 586 0.80 -10.19 -13.99
CA ASN A 586 0.68 -9.14 -12.98
C ASN A 586 0.44 -9.67 -11.57
N GLN A 587 1.17 -9.10 -10.63
CA GLN A 587 0.99 -9.35 -9.21
C GLN A 587 1.16 -8.03 -8.46
N PHE A 588 0.24 -7.74 -7.56
CA PHE A 588 0.27 -6.50 -6.78
C PHE A 588 0.00 -6.82 -5.33
N TYR A 589 0.89 -6.39 -4.45
CA TYR A 589 0.83 -6.64 -3.02
C TYR A 589 1.16 -5.38 -2.25
N VAL A 590 0.34 -5.05 -1.25
CA VAL A 590 0.58 -3.96 -0.32
C VAL A 590 0.64 -4.54 1.09
N GLN A 591 1.84 -4.52 1.67
CA GLN A 591 2.13 -4.88 3.06
C GLN A 591 2.02 -3.62 3.94
N GLY A 592 0.81 -3.10 4.06
CA GLY A 592 0.48 -1.88 4.78
C GLY A 592 -0.90 -1.35 4.41
N THR A 593 -1.39 -0.34 5.15
CA THR A 593 -2.68 0.28 4.87
C THR A 593 -2.61 1.07 3.57
N THR A 594 -3.62 0.88 2.73
CA THR A 594 -3.90 1.77 1.60
C THR A 594 -4.96 2.77 2.02
N TYR A 595 -4.63 4.06 2.00
CA TYR A 595 -5.51 5.13 2.46
C TYR A 595 -5.68 6.18 1.36
N ALA A 596 -6.76 6.06 0.58
CA ALA A 596 -7.11 6.89 -0.57
C ALA A 596 -8.56 7.43 -0.44
N PRO A 597 -8.86 8.21 0.61
CA PRO A 597 -10.24 8.51 1.04
C PRO A 597 -11.09 9.28 0.01
N LYS A 598 -10.47 9.91 -1.00
CA LYS A 598 -11.16 10.66 -2.07
C LYS A 598 -11.08 10.00 -3.45
N ALA A 599 -10.35 8.89 -3.58
CA ALA A 599 -10.10 8.28 -4.87
C ALA A 599 -10.67 6.85 -4.97
N ALA A 600 -10.89 6.42 -6.21
CA ALA A 600 -11.24 5.03 -6.52
C ALA A 600 -9.99 4.15 -6.53
N ILE A 601 -10.15 2.90 -6.15
CA ILE A 601 -9.17 1.82 -6.30
C ILE A 601 -9.84 0.72 -7.12
N ASP A 602 -9.22 0.29 -8.23
CA ASP A 602 -9.79 -0.68 -9.17
C ASP A 602 -8.81 -1.78 -9.53
N LEU A 603 -9.04 -2.96 -8.97
CA LEU A 603 -8.06 -4.03 -9.01
C LEU A 603 -8.64 -5.26 -9.68
N THR A 604 -7.99 -5.66 -10.77
CA THR A 604 -8.13 -7.00 -11.31
C THR A 604 -7.08 -7.91 -10.67
N LEU A 605 -7.55 -8.85 -9.85
CA LEU A 605 -6.74 -9.86 -9.20
C LEU A 605 -6.62 -11.06 -10.13
N ASN A 606 -5.50 -11.12 -10.84
CA ASN A 606 -5.16 -12.21 -11.73
C ASN A 606 -4.02 -13.03 -11.15
N ASN A 607 -4.10 -14.36 -11.20
CA ASN A 607 -3.04 -15.25 -10.70
C ASN A 607 -2.57 -14.95 -9.26
N ALA A 608 -3.40 -14.31 -8.44
CA ALA A 608 -3.04 -14.04 -7.07
C ALA A 608 -3.00 -15.37 -6.30
N ALA A 609 -1.81 -15.67 -5.76
CA ALA A 609 -1.55 -16.87 -4.98
C ALA A 609 -1.46 -16.57 -3.47
N GLU A 610 -1.51 -15.29 -3.09
CA GLU A 610 -1.41 -14.81 -1.71
C GLU A 610 -2.29 -13.58 -1.43
N GLN A 611 -2.25 -13.10 -0.18
CA GLN A 611 -2.99 -11.93 0.33
C GLN A 611 -2.50 -10.64 -0.31
N VAL A 612 -3.40 -9.84 -0.89
CA VAL A 612 -3.10 -8.66 -1.71
C VAL A 612 -2.97 -7.39 -0.88
N PHE A 613 -3.85 -7.18 0.11
CA PHE A 613 -3.77 -6.05 1.04
C PHE A 613 -3.67 -6.54 2.47
N ARG A 614 -2.56 -6.23 3.10
CA ARG A 614 -2.32 -6.50 4.52
C ARG A 614 -2.34 -5.18 5.28
N PHE A 615 -3.16 -5.05 6.32
CA PHE A 615 -3.57 -3.79 6.99
C PHE A 615 -4.65 -2.97 6.27
N GLY A 616 -5.57 -3.63 5.58
CA GLY A 616 -6.83 -3.03 5.13
C GLY A 616 -6.73 -1.89 4.11
N VAL A 617 -7.91 -1.47 3.65
CA VAL A 617 -8.08 -0.47 2.60
C VAL A 617 -9.14 0.55 3.03
N VAL A 618 -8.78 1.82 2.95
CA VAL A 618 -9.69 2.94 3.09
C VAL A 618 -9.70 3.69 1.76
N SER A 619 -10.83 3.75 1.08
CA SER A 619 -10.94 4.44 -0.21
C SER A 619 -12.26 5.19 -0.34
N ARG A 620 -12.44 5.99 -1.40
CA ARG A 620 -13.78 6.47 -1.76
C ARG A 620 -14.63 5.31 -2.26
N VAL A 621 -14.08 4.55 -3.21
CA VAL A 621 -14.69 3.36 -3.82
C VAL A 621 -13.63 2.28 -3.97
N LEU A 622 -14.03 1.02 -3.83
CA LEU A 622 -13.20 -0.15 -4.08
C LEU A 622 -13.88 -1.07 -5.10
N TRP A 623 -13.24 -1.28 -6.25
CA TRP A 623 -13.62 -2.24 -7.27
C TRP A 623 -12.63 -3.40 -7.26
N LEU A 624 -13.15 -4.62 -7.13
CA LEU A 624 -12.35 -5.84 -7.09
C LEU A 624 -12.89 -6.84 -8.11
N LYS A 625 -12.02 -7.29 -9.00
CA LYS A 625 -12.33 -8.32 -9.99
C LYS A 625 -11.43 -9.53 -9.81
N LEU A 626 -11.99 -10.67 -9.44
CA LEU A 626 -11.27 -11.95 -9.34
C LEU A 626 -11.41 -12.68 -10.68
N THR A 627 -10.29 -12.93 -11.35
CA THR A 627 -10.28 -13.62 -12.66
C THR A 627 -10.39 -15.13 -12.49
N GLY A 628 -10.69 -15.87 -13.57
CA GLY A 628 -10.79 -17.34 -13.54
C GLY A 628 -9.52 -18.08 -13.11
N SER A 629 -8.36 -17.42 -13.03
CA SER A 629 -7.10 -18.01 -12.57
C SER A 629 -6.71 -17.58 -11.15
N PHE A 630 -7.61 -16.89 -10.43
CA PHE A 630 -7.45 -16.65 -9.00
C PHE A 630 -7.64 -17.96 -8.22
N THR A 631 -6.60 -18.41 -7.50
CA THR A 631 -6.62 -19.68 -6.76
C THR A 631 -6.38 -19.52 -5.26
N TYR A 632 -6.12 -18.29 -4.78
CA TYR A 632 -5.84 -18.07 -3.36
C TYR A 632 -7.09 -18.30 -2.50
N SER A 633 -6.95 -19.14 -1.48
CA SER A 633 -8.06 -19.57 -0.63
C SER A 633 -8.13 -18.86 0.72
N GLY A 634 -7.14 -18.02 1.06
CA GLY A 634 -7.14 -17.20 2.27
C GLY A 634 -7.78 -15.82 2.08
N PRO A 635 -7.68 -14.92 3.08
CA PRO A 635 -8.24 -13.57 2.99
C PRO A 635 -7.40 -12.69 2.07
N VAL A 636 -8.02 -12.13 1.03
CA VAL A 636 -7.36 -11.22 0.07
C VAL A 636 -7.04 -9.88 0.70
N ILE A 637 -7.93 -9.41 1.57
CA ILE A 637 -7.80 -8.19 2.35
C ILE A 637 -7.91 -8.55 3.81
N GLU A 638 -6.94 -8.14 4.61
CA GLU A 638 -6.95 -8.40 6.05
C GLU A 638 -6.51 -7.21 6.88
N VAL A 639 -7.05 -7.13 8.08
CA VAL A 639 -6.41 -6.44 9.21
C VAL A 639 -5.92 -7.48 10.20
N PRO A 640 -4.79 -7.27 10.90
CA PRO A 640 -4.40 -8.14 11.99
C PRO A 640 -5.56 -8.33 12.97
N ASP A 641 -5.76 -9.57 13.42
CA ASP A 641 -6.82 -9.94 14.39
C ASP A 641 -6.86 -8.97 15.56
N ASP A 642 -8.08 -8.64 16.02
CA ASP A 642 -8.34 -7.98 17.30
C ASP A 642 -7.84 -8.90 18.42
N SER A 643 -6.52 -8.91 18.65
CA SER A 643 -6.02 -9.30 19.95
C SER A 643 -6.44 -8.16 20.88
N PRO A 644 -7.36 -8.37 21.84
CA PRO A 644 -7.48 -7.43 22.95
C PRO A 644 -6.07 -7.22 23.48
N GLY A 645 -5.68 -5.95 23.70
CA GLY A 645 -4.30 -5.55 23.89
C GLY A 645 -3.45 -6.59 24.62
N PHE A 646 -2.30 -6.93 24.02
CA PHE A 646 -1.31 -7.85 24.58
C PHE A 646 -1.80 -9.28 24.82
N ALA A 647 -1.95 -10.07 23.75
CA ALA A 647 -2.19 -11.51 23.84
C ALA A 647 -0.88 -12.31 23.63
N VAL A 648 -0.35 -12.94 24.68
CA VAL A 648 0.70 -13.98 24.55
C VAL A 648 -0.01 -15.30 24.22
N SER A 649 0.39 -15.96 23.13
CA SER A 649 -0.15 -17.27 22.77
C SER A 649 0.87 -18.38 23.02
N VAL A 650 0.39 -19.54 23.48
CA VAL A 650 1.21 -20.74 23.66
C VAL A 650 0.51 -21.97 23.07
N TYR A 651 1.32 -22.94 22.64
CA TYR A 651 0.86 -24.28 22.35
C TYR A 651 1.16 -25.17 23.56
N LEU A 652 0.12 -25.84 24.06
CA LEU A 652 0.21 -26.83 25.12
C LEU A 652 0.02 -28.23 24.51
N SER A 653 0.90 -29.16 24.84
CA SER A 653 0.76 -30.58 24.51
C SER A 653 0.74 -31.40 25.79
N THR A 654 -0.37 -32.09 26.03
CA THR A 654 -0.63 -32.83 27.26
C THR A 654 -0.46 -34.32 27.02
N PHE A 655 0.35 -34.98 27.85
CA PHE A 655 0.63 -36.40 27.85
C PHE A 655 0.09 -37.01 29.15
N VAL A 656 -0.56 -38.17 29.06
CA VAL A 656 -1.08 -38.92 30.21
C VAL A 656 -0.44 -40.30 30.22
N CYS A 657 -0.05 -40.78 31.40
CA CYS A 657 0.60 -42.08 31.57
C CYS A 657 0.12 -42.80 32.83
N SER A 658 0.29 -44.12 32.81
CA SER A 658 0.09 -44.98 33.97
C SER A 658 1.29 -44.91 34.92
N GLY A 659 1.03 -44.82 36.22
CA GLY A 659 2.02 -44.71 37.29
C GLY A 659 1.99 -43.34 37.97
N SER A 660 2.56 -43.26 39.18
CA SER A 660 2.67 -42.04 39.99
C SER A 660 3.93 -41.22 39.73
N GLY A 661 4.80 -41.68 38.81
CA GLY A 661 6.10 -41.07 38.52
C GLY A 661 6.05 -39.95 37.48
N ASP A 662 7.22 -39.58 36.96
CA ASP A 662 7.37 -38.63 35.84
C ASP A 662 6.69 -39.17 34.58
N CYS A 663 5.89 -38.32 33.94
CA CYS A 663 5.23 -38.70 32.71
C CYS A 663 6.12 -38.34 31.50
N PRO A 664 6.48 -39.32 30.64
CA PRO A 664 7.35 -39.08 29.50
C PRO A 664 6.65 -38.23 28.45
N THR A 665 7.41 -37.34 27.80
CA THR A 665 6.93 -36.52 26.68
C THR A 665 7.19 -37.16 25.31
N THR A 666 7.52 -38.45 25.29
CA THR A 666 7.80 -39.22 24.07
C THR A 666 6.52 -39.89 23.60
N GLY A 667 6.10 -39.61 22.36
CA GLY A 667 4.89 -40.17 21.77
C GLY A 667 3.92 -39.08 21.30
N GLU A 668 2.69 -39.48 21.02
CA GLU A 668 1.63 -38.57 20.60
C GLU A 668 0.86 -38.04 21.82
N PRO A 669 0.65 -36.71 21.95
CA PRO A 669 -0.06 -36.15 23.09
C PRO A 669 -1.55 -36.50 23.07
N ALA A 670 -2.14 -36.66 24.26
CA ALA A 670 -3.56 -36.90 24.44
C ALA A 670 -4.41 -35.67 24.06
N ILE A 671 -3.90 -34.47 24.34
CA ILE A 671 -4.51 -33.19 23.97
C ILE A 671 -3.46 -32.22 23.43
N ARG A 672 -3.83 -31.46 22.41
CA ARG A 672 -3.13 -30.24 21.98
C ARG A 672 -4.08 -29.06 22.08
N SER A 673 -3.62 -27.95 22.64
CA SER A 673 -4.40 -26.73 22.70
C SER A 673 -3.56 -25.51 22.39
N ARG A 674 -4.15 -24.52 21.72
CA ARG A 674 -3.58 -23.19 21.56
C ARG A 674 -4.35 -22.23 22.47
N VAL A 675 -3.65 -21.57 23.38
CA VAL A 675 -4.24 -20.72 24.41
C VAL A 675 -3.60 -19.34 24.37
N ALA A 676 -4.42 -18.29 24.40
CA ALA A 676 -4.01 -16.91 24.50
C ALA A 676 -4.23 -16.37 25.92
N TYR A 677 -3.27 -15.59 26.41
CA TYR A 677 -3.29 -14.88 27.69
C TYR A 677 -3.21 -13.39 27.44
N VAL A 678 -4.11 -12.62 28.04
CA VAL A 678 -4.23 -11.18 27.86
C VAL A 678 -3.85 -10.47 29.16
N ASP A 679 -2.82 -9.62 29.11
CA ASP A 679 -2.27 -8.86 30.24
C ASP A 679 -2.57 -7.35 30.11
N ALA A 680 -2.66 -6.64 31.24
CA ALA A 680 -2.86 -5.18 31.26
C ALA A 680 -1.56 -4.37 31.06
N ASP A 681 -0.39 -4.91 31.44
CA ASP A 681 0.94 -4.32 31.27
C ASP A 681 1.95 -5.41 30.83
N PRO A 682 2.57 -5.30 29.63
CA PRO A 682 3.46 -6.32 29.09
C PRO A 682 4.89 -6.33 29.69
N GLY A 683 5.34 -5.24 30.35
CA GLY A 683 6.67 -5.19 30.98
C GLY A 683 6.69 -5.77 32.40
N ALA A 684 5.51 -5.90 33.00
CA ALA A 684 5.31 -6.35 34.37
C ALA A 684 3.96 -7.09 34.50
N PRO A 685 3.82 -8.30 33.91
CA PRO A 685 2.59 -9.07 34.03
C PRO A 685 2.25 -9.34 35.50
N ALA A 686 1.02 -9.01 35.90
CA ALA A 686 0.54 -9.20 37.26
C ALA A 686 -0.13 -10.59 37.39
N PRO A 687 0.44 -11.51 38.20
CA PRO A 687 -0.14 -12.83 38.43
C PRO A 687 -1.63 -12.77 38.79
N GLY A 688 -2.46 -13.60 38.14
CA GLY A 688 -3.89 -13.74 38.46
C GLY A 688 -4.83 -12.74 37.77
N HIS A 689 -4.29 -11.70 37.13
CA HIS A 689 -5.09 -10.67 36.43
C HIS A 689 -5.25 -10.92 34.92
N ARG A 690 -4.68 -12.02 34.42
CA ARG A 690 -4.76 -12.43 33.00
C ARG A 690 -6.15 -12.88 32.61
N GLN A 691 -6.63 -12.39 31.46
CA GLN A 691 -7.74 -13.04 30.76
C GLN A 691 -7.19 -14.19 29.93
N VAL A 692 -7.93 -15.30 29.86
CA VAL A 692 -7.51 -16.51 29.14
C VAL A 692 -8.54 -16.84 28.08
N VAL A 693 -8.08 -17.10 26.86
CA VAL A 693 -8.93 -17.52 25.73
C VAL A 693 -8.32 -18.76 25.09
N VAL A 694 -9.07 -19.87 25.07
CA VAL A 694 -8.68 -21.06 24.31
C VAL A 694 -9.04 -20.83 22.84
N LEU A 695 -8.03 -20.72 21.99
CA LEU A 695 -8.21 -20.42 20.56
C LEU A 695 -8.58 -21.66 19.75
N SER A 696 -8.00 -22.80 20.11
CA SER A 696 -8.29 -24.10 19.49
C SER A 696 -7.82 -25.23 20.39
N TRP A 697 -8.44 -26.40 20.25
CA TRP A 697 -8.02 -27.63 20.92
C TRP A 697 -8.36 -28.86 20.09
N SER A 698 -7.59 -29.93 20.27
CA SER A 698 -7.83 -31.23 19.66
C SER A 698 -7.48 -32.32 20.67
N SER A 699 -8.40 -33.26 20.89
CA SER A 699 -8.17 -34.43 21.76
C SER A 699 -8.26 -35.73 20.98
N ARG A 700 -7.54 -36.74 21.46
CA ARG A 700 -7.67 -38.11 20.98
C ARG A 700 -8.86 -38.77 21.68
N ARG A 701 -9.88 -39.15 20.91
CA ARG A 701 -10.98 -39.99 21.38
C ARG A 701 -10.77 -41.43 20.94
#